data_AF-A0A821BUB3-F1
#
_entry.id   AF-A0A821BUB3-F1
#
_cell.length_a   1.000
_cell.length_b   1.000
_cell.length_c   1.000
_cell.angle_alpha   90.00
_cell.angle_beta   90.00
_cell.angle_gamma   90.00
#
_symmetry.space_group_name_H-M   'P 1'
#
loop_
_entity.id
_entity.type
_entity.pdbx_description
1 polymer ?
#
loop_
_entity_poly.entity_id
_entity_poly.type
_entity_poly.pdbx_seq_one_letter_code
_entity_poly.pdbx_strand_id
1 'polypeptide(L)'
;MTHLEFLRRIETAVLSCVSSDPIHRQQAYKFVEEIKSNPIQSISIGFEFFNKNQLFDPLVKHFGLQCIEETIKYKWTSLDSQLKLSIKERLWLLMTEHDQLPVHLKTILVRCVCEIAKREWPQQWPLFLDELVALSKLKTNDYSLLILAYLIEDVIVLQTLNSIRKRDIQTTLLQHGNKLVEFIEYFLDLPNTISSSLYALTMFATFLPIDLFFTTKIIHKIVLLLNSPIHRMKAAEFLSVISDRRGKYEERLPLLQLFLYLFQNGSHYNDVYSTVDIKQSNDMYDFMKQYAMVITALCDQLCYLCGGEGLNKKAPLPEQCSNGTFLQLLLALMQHPSIYIALYGYQMWLQLVRANIIQENDYQNILPLIFRALCHSLVKQPYKKTNDGQDVALSYIHHDFEDEPDYQKFIGKNRAILIRSINIICNTSEHLSIAIRIGFDYADYCFQSVNIQNLLLFESLVSYWQIIEKHLRLLLKPLEPFNNRKLLSSTDELSFCQRGQALIEKLLSINNDNNLEFLAYSLRLLTNLYVFTRGENTWTQRILEHLFRTITTERQMVPKSNPLQKQASCLIDLCLNYGHTIVIYFNDLFKVTQDLVRQQTSMEQQTKLAGWQWSILVECLAILLNHFESFEQKAIFINELVQPFAQILSKFDLHVNDLRSFIDYIGLKPTPDAISASNQRLIFLSIHILCGLLRRITLPTDPTICSNGGYQETFDGIVYIRNPAAPSFIQLTHCFFKLLTYCHALHSPDSPLSKSSLSFLSTMTDADKAVYLQQQDNNEDANILSTTQTNSPILSTNDRRLHNRFSSFLDRLEILIGTYLTLKPDLYKLKDSLNIIGTTLFSSLEYIPDFRLQNIVRYCFLPFVRHCPMSTIMIPIFESLLPFMYTKLKDKWKIITERQSIKVTNGNIHESNDNLYQTQERCEEEVIEEQVTCYLTRDFIGVIKNLLIRQHNNSDNLGQLSNGNDIDETSMDEIMITTDEQSRKPSGQTRYHQMPSDFALKVLQDSPIICQYCLLILFDGLSWPDTSSVTKMAQICQALVKHLSILINGNNDFLRQLYIYILCALKIHGDNEPIACTLLSLATLMYDTFQQTSSNLFDSVHMEIPDVTNEQVNNYRDKMLRQVSGKPLSDKQKRDILKQLVQPLMGQNVAQMFKREPLALNNLPPLIRFSKRSLHPVLQHHQQSNVDNEDDHGLANLFQHTDD
;
A
#
# COMPACT_ATOMS: atom_id res chain seq x y z
N MET A 1 -63.73 1.27 5.01
CA MET A 1 -62.78 2.22 4.41
C MET A 1 -63.05 2.30 2.93
N THR A 2 -63.20 3.50 2.39
CA THR A 2 -63.15 3.67 0.93
C THR A 2 -61.75 3.27 0.43
N HIS A 3 -61.64 2.77 -0.80
CA HIS A 3 -60.35 2.39 -1.38
C HIS A 3 -59.33 3.55 -1.34
N LEU A 4 -59.82 4.79 -1.42
CA LEU A 4 -59.02 6.01 -1.30
C LEU A 4 -58.49 6.27 0.13
N GLU A 5 -59.30 6.01 1.17
CA GLU A 5 -58.85 6.10 2.58
C GLU A 5 -57.71 5.12 2.87
N PHE A 6 -57.75 3.93 2.25
CA PHE A 6 -56.69 2.94 2.39
C PHE A 6 -55.37 3.44 1.76
N LEU A 7 -55.41 4.02 0.56
CA LEU A 7 -54.23 4.62 -0.08
C LEU A 7 -53.67 5.82 0.72
N ARG A 8 -54.52 6.67 1.29
CA ARG A 8 -54.09 7.79 2.17
C ARG A 8 -53.47 7.29 3.49
N ARG A 9 -53.93 6.15 4.02
CA ARG A 9 -53.30 5.50 5.18
C ARG A 9 -51.89 4.97 4.87
N ILE A 10 -51.66 4.50 3.65
CA ILE A 10 -50.32 4.09 3.20
C ILE A 10 -49.42 5.30 3.03
N GLU A 11 -49.91 6.38 2.41
CA GLU A 11 -49.17 7.63 2.28
C GLU A 11 -48.73 8.18 3.65
N THR A 12 -49.64 8.24 4.62
CA THR A 12 -49.30 8.66 5.98
C THR A 12 -48.29 7.74 6.65
N ALA A 13 -48.40 6.42 6.48
CA ALA A 13 -47.42 5.47 7.00
C ALA A 13 -46.02 5.69 6.38
N VAL A 14 -45.94 5.80 5.06
CA VAL A 14 -44.68 6.03 4.31
C VAL A 14 -44.02 7.35 4.74
N LEU A 15 -44.78 8.43 4.84
CA LEU A 15 -44.27 9.74 5.29
C LEU A 15 -43.85 9.71 6.77
N SER A 16 -44.50 8.88 7.59
CA SER A 16 -44.18 8.74 9.01
C SER A 16 -42.98 7.83 9.32
N CYS A 17 -42.42 7.12 8.33
CA CYS A 17 -41.16 6.38 8.47
C CYS A 17 -39.97 7.31 8.77
N VAL A 18 -40.11 8.62 8.56
CA VAL A 18 -39.12 9.66 8.87
C VAL A 18 -39.44 10.37 10.20
N SER A 19 -40.43 9.89 10.97
CA SER A 19 -40.79 10.48 12.27
C SER A 19 -39.66 10.36 13.29
N SER A 20 -39.52 11.38 14.15
CA SER A 20 -38.61 11.38 15.30
C SER A 20 -39.03 10.44 16.43
N ASP A 21 -40.29 9.96 16.44
CA ASP A 21 -40.77 8.99 17.42
C ASP A 21 -40.42 7.54 16.98
N PRO A 22 -39.56 6.81 17.72
CA PRO A 22 -39.14 5.47 17.36
C PRO A 22 -40.28 4.45 17.34
N ILE A 23 -41.31 4.60 18.19
CA ILE A 23 -42.42 3.65 18.26
C ILE A 23 -43.31 3.80 17.04
N HIS A 24 -43.66 5.05 16.69
CA HIS A 24 -44.46 5.36 15.53
C HIS A 24 -43.75 4.94 14.23
N ARG A 25 -42.44 5.19 14.13
CA ARG A 25 -41.61 4.75 12.99
C ARG A 25 -41.57 3.22 12.86
N GLN A 26 -41.44 2.48 13.97
CA GLN A 26 -41.43 1.02 13.94
C GLN A 26 -42.80 0.44 13.54
N GLN A 27 -43.90 1.05 14.01
CA GLN A 27 -45.26 0.66 13.61
C GLN A 27 -45.51 0.92 12.12
N ALA A 28 -45.09 2.09 11.62
CA ALA A 28 -45.16 2.44 10.21
C ALA A 28 -44.34 1.48 9.34
N TYR A 29 -43.12 1.15 9.75
CA TYR A 29 -42.25 0.18 9.06
C TYR A 29 -42.88 -1.22 8.99
N LYS A 30 -43.41 -1.73 10.11
CA LYS A 30 -44.11 -3.03 10.14
C LYS A 30 -45.30 -3.05 9.18
N PHE A 31 -46.12 -2.00 9.21
CA PHE A 31 -47.29 -1.89 8.31
C PHE A 31 -46.88 -1.85 6.83
N VAL A 32 -45.79 -1.16 6.50
CA VAL A 32 -45.25 -1.09 5.13
C VAL A 32 -44.70 -2.46 4.67
N GLU A 33 -43.99 -3.19 5.53
CA GLU A 33 -43.47 -4.53 5.21
C GLU A 33 -44.59 -5.58 5.08
N GLU A 34 -45.67 -5.46 5.85
CA GLU A 34 -46.88 -6.29 5.67
C GLU A 34 -47.47 -6.12 4.27
N ILE A 35 -47.50 -4.90 3.72
CA ILE A 35 -47.99 -4.64 2.36
C ILE A 35 -47.11 -5.33 1.32
N LYS A 36 -45.78 -5.24 1.46
CA LYS A 36 -44.80 -5.90 0.58
C LYS A 36 -44.87 -7.43 0.61
N SER A 37 -45.31 -7.99 1.74
CA SER A 37 -45.48 -9.44 1.89
C SER A 37 -46.49 -10.03 0.90
N ASN A 38 -47.51 -9.25 0.48
CA ASN A 38 -48.54 -9.67 -0.46
C ASN A 38 -48.29 -9.12 -1.89
N PRO A 39 -47.88 -9.96 -2.86
CA PRO A 39 -47.49 -9.50 -4.19
C PRO A 39 -48.64 -8.89 -5.00
N ILE A 40 -49.85 -9.48 -4.94
CA ILE A 40 -51.00 -9.01 -5.72
C ILE A 40 -51.43 -7.62 -5.26
N GLN A 41 -51.46 -7.43 -3.94
CA GLN A 41 -51.80 -6.17 -3.30
C GLN A 41 -50.72 -5.10 -3.57
N SER A 42 -49.45 -5.47 -3.48
CA SER A 42 -48.31 -4.59 -3.80
C SER A 42 -48.36 -4.06 -5.25
N ILE A 43 -48.68 -4.93 -6.21
CA ILE A 43 -48.78 -4.56 -7.63
C ILE A 43 -49.96 -3.60 -7.86
N SER A 44 -51.14 -3.89 -7.29
CA SER A 44 -52.33 -3.04 -7.45
C SER A 44 -52.09 -1.64 -6.91
N ILE A 45 -51.63 -1.56 -5.65
CA ILE A 45 -51.37 -0.30 -4.95
C ILE A 45 -50.28 0.51 -5.66
N GLY A 46 -49.22 -0.15 -6.12
CA GLY A 46 -48.09 0.51 -6.77
C GLY A 46 -48.48 1.30 -8.02
N PHE A 47 -49.41 0.78 -8.84
CA PHE A 47 -49.89 1.48 -10.04
C PHE A 47 -50.98 2.53 -9.73
N GLU A 48 -51.78 2.33 -8.69
CA GLU A 48 -52.86 3.26 -8.32
C GLU A 48 -52.35 4.63 -7.87
N PHE A 49 -51.15 4.69 -7.28
CA PHE A 49 -50.51 5.98 -6.93
C PHE A 49 -50.18 6.86 -8.13
N PHE A 50 -50.23 6.33 -9.36
CA PHE A 50 -50.00 7.07 -10.60
C PHE A 50 -51.30 7.46 -11.33
N ASN A 51 -52.46 7.19 -10.74
CA ASN A 51 -53.74 7.53 -11.33
C ASN A 51 -53.91 9.06 -11.46
N LYS A 52 -54.18 9.55 -12.68
CA LYS A 52 -54.30 10.99 -13.03
C LYS A 52 -55.36 11.75 -12.23
N ASN A 53 -56.35 11.04 -11.68
CA ASN A 53 -57.45 11.65 -10.93
C ASN A 53 -57.09 12.01 -9.48
N GLN A 54 -55.90 11.62 -8.99
CA GLN A 54 -55.50 11.80 -7.58
C GLN A 54 -54.03 12.27 -7.46
N LEU A 55 -53.80 13.25 -6.58
CA LEU A 55 -52.46 13.77 -6.28
C LEU A 55 -51.92 13.10 -5.02
N PHE A 56 -50.89 12.28 -5.19
CA PHE A 56 -50.08 11.63 -4.14
C PHE A 56 -48.65 12.17 -4.16
N ASP A 57 -48.01 12.15 -2.99
CA ASP A 57 -46.63 12.59 -2.80
C ASP A 57 -45.62 11.76 -3.65
N PRO A 58 -44.56 12.38 -4.22
CA PRO A 58 -43.51 11.67 -4.96
C PRO A 58 -42.85 10.52 -4.19
N LEU A 59 -42.67 10.62 -2.88
CA LEU A 59 -42.09 9.56 -2.05
C LEU A 59 -43.00 8.31 -2.00
N VAL A 60 -44.31 8.51 -1.99
CA VAL A 60 -45.29 7.41 -2.02
C VAL A 60 -45.34 6.75 -3.39
N LYS A 61 -45.25 7.54 -4.45
CA LYS A 61 -45.10 7.02 -5.83
C LYS A 61 -43.82 6.20 -5.98
N HIS A 62 -42.71 6.65 -5.38
CA HIS A 62 -41.45 5.91 -5.36
C HIS A 62 -41.61 4.59 -4.59
N PHE A 63 -42.21 4.62 -3.40
CA PHE A 63 -42.52 3.43 -2.63
C PHE A 63 -43.40 2.43 -3.40
N GLY A 64 -44.42 2.91 -4.13
CA GLY A 64 -45.26 2.08 -4.98
C GLY A 64 -44.48 1.34 -6.06
N LEU A 65 -43.60 2.04 -6.79
CA LEU A 65 -42.71 1.43 -7.76
C LEU A 65 -41.69 0.49 -7.11
N GLN A 66 -41.21 0.78 -5.89
CA GLN A 66 -40.34 -0.11 -5.13
C GLN A 66 -41.01 -1.44 -4.80
N CYS A 67 -42.29 -1.43 -4.41
CA CYS A 67 -43.05 -2.64 -4.15
C CYS A 67 -43.19 -3.50 -5.42
N ILE A 68 -43.39 -2.86 -6.58
CA ILE A 68 -43.41 -3.54 -7.88
C ILE A 68 -42.03 -4.14 -8.18
N GLU A 69 -40.94 -3.37 -8.00
CA GLU A 69 -39.57 -3.84 -8.20
C GLU A 69 -39.25 -5.06 -7.33
N GLU A 70 -39.53 -5.03 -6.03
CA GLU A 70 -39.29 -6.13 -5.09
C GLU A 70 -40.11 -7.38 -5.47
N THR A 71 -41.35 -7.19 -5.91
CA THR A 71 -42.21 -8.29 -6.38
C THR A 71 -41.64 -8.94 -7.64
N ILE A 72 -41.16 -8.15 -8.61
CA ILE A 72 -40.43 -8.66 -9.78
C ILE A 72 -39.13 -9.33 -9.33
N LYS A 73 -38.44 -8.78 -8.34
CA LYS A 73 -37.14 -9.30 -7.94
C LYS A 73 -37.23 -10.70 -7.31
N TYR A 74 -38.16 -10.90 -6.38
CA TYR A 74 -38.21 -12.10 -5.54
C TYR A 74 -39.37 -13.05 -5.87
N LYS A 75 -40.48 -12.56 -6.44
CA LYS A 75 -41.71 -13.36 -6.62
C LYS A 75 -42.12 -13.58 -8.09
N TRP A 76 -41.35 -13.08 -9.07
CA TRP A 76 -41.71 -13.12 -10.49
C TRP A 76 -42.03 -14.52 -11.04
N THR A 77 -41.26 -15.55 -10.66
CA THR A 77 -41.48 -16.91 -11.15
C THR A 77 -42.82 -17.49 -10.72
N SER A 78 -43.32 -17.08 -9.55
CA SER A 78 -44.60 -17.53 -8.98
C SER A 78 -45.84 -16.83 -9.57
N LEU A 79 -45.66 -15.76 -10.35
CA LEU A 79 -46.77 -15.01 -10.94
C LEU A 79 -47.31 -15.68 -12.20
N ASP A 80 -48.63 -15.58 -12.39
CA ASP A 80 -49.31 -16.01 -13.61
C ASP A 80 -48.91 -15.15 -14.82
N SER A 81 -48.93 -15.78 -15.99
CA SER A 81 -48.71 -15.21 -17.32
C SER A 81 -49.52 -13.93 -17.59
N GLN A 82 -50.81 -13.93 -17.24
CA GLN A 82 -51.69 -12.76 -17.43
C GLN A 82 -51.26 -11.57 -16.58
N LEU A 83 -50.87 -11.81 -15.32
CA LEU A 83 -50.40 -10.76 -14.42
C LEU A 83 -49.05 -10.20 -14.89
N LYS A 84 -48.14 -11.04 -15.37
CA LYS A 84 -46.85 -10.59 -15.95
C LYS A 84 -47.05 -9.66 -17.14
N LEU A 85 -47.95 -10.00 -18.06
CA LEU A 85 -48.32 -9.15 -19.19
C LEU A 85 -48.93 -7.82 -18.71
N SER A 86 -49.84 -7.87 -17.73
CA SER A 86 -50.47 -6.66 -17.16
C SER A 86 -49.46 -5.70 -16.53
N ILE A 87 -48.37 -6.20 -15.95
CA ILE A 87 -47.32 -5.39 -15.35
C ILE A 87 -46.50 -4.72 -16.45
N LYS A 88 -46.10 -5.47 -17.48
CA LYS A 88 -45.38 -4.92 -18.63
C LYS A 88 -46.16 -3.80 -19.32
N GLU A 89 -47.43 -4.04 -19.64
CA GLU A 89 -48.30 -3.05 -20.31
C GLU A 89 -48.47 -1.78 -19.47
N ARG A 90 -48.69 -1.90 -18.16
CA ARG A 90 -48.84 -0.74 -17.27
C ARG A 90 -47.54 0.03 -17.07
N LEU A 91 -46.39 -0.64 -16.95
CA LEU A 91 -45.09 0.04 -16.90
C LEU A 91 -44.82 0.81 -18.21
N TRP A 92 -45.15 0.21 -19.35
CA TRP A 92 -45.02 0.85 -20.66
C TRP A 92 -45.93 2.07 -20.79
N LEU A 93 -47.19 1.94 -20.36
CA LEU A 93 -48.14 3.04 -20.33
C LEU A 93 -47.59 4.21 -19.50
N LEU A 94 -47.06 3.97 -18.29
CA LEU A 94 -46.46 5.01 -17.47
C LEU A 94 -45.31 5.74 -18.18
N MET A 95 -44.45 5.01 -18.90
CA MET A 95 -43.35 5.60 -19.68
C MET A 95 -43.84 6.43 -20.88
N THR A 96 -44.97 6.06 -21.50
CA THR A 96 -45.55 6.81 -22.62
C THR A 96 -46.40 8.01 -22.19
N GLU A 97 -47.03 7.95 -21.02
CA GLU A 97 -47.91 9.00 -20.51
C GLU A 97 -47.15 10.08 -19.73
N HIS A 98 -46.01 9.75 -19.12
CA HIS A 98 -45.25 10.65 -18.24
C HIS A 98 -43.81 10.88 -18.71
N ASP A 99 -43.61 11.92 -19.53
CA ASP A 99 -42.30 12.25 -20.12
C ASP A 99 -41.38 13.05 -19.18
N GLN A 100 -41.95 13.74 -18.17
CA GLN A 100 -41.24 14.62 -17.25
C GLN A 100 -41.32 14.14 -15.79
N LEU A 101 -41.07 12.85 -15.55
CA LEU A 101 -40.95 12.36 -14.17
C LEU A 101 -39.66 12.89 -13.50
N PRO A 102 -39.71 13.22 -12.20
CA PRO A 102 -38.51 13.44 -11.40
C PRO A 102 -37.51 12.29 -11.56
N VAL A 103 -36.21 12.59 -11.51
CA VAL A 103 -35.12 11.63 -11.76
C VAL A 103 -35.28 10.37 -10.91
N HIS A 104 -35.59 10.48 -9.61
CA HIS A 104 -35.76 9.33 -8.73
C HIS A 104 -36.91 8.40 -9.14
N LEU A 105 -38.06 8.93 -9.59
CA LEU A 105 -39.19 8.13 -10.08
C LEU A 105 -38.89 7.49 -11.43
N LYS A 106 -38.22 8.25 -12.31
CA LYS A 106 -37.76 7.77 -13.60
C LYS A 106 -36.81 6.58 -13.44
N THR A 107 -35.85 6.69 -12.53
CA THR A 107 -34.84 5.64 -12.24
C THR A 107 -35.49 4.36 -11.75
N ILE A 108 -36.39 4.41 -10.77
CA ILE A 108 -37.03 3.19 -10.25
C ILE A 108 -37.98 2.54 -11.27
N LEU A 109 -38.64 3.35 -12.12
CA LEU A 109 -39.45 2.86 -13.23
C LEU A 109 -38.59 2.10 -14.26
N VAL A 110 -37.44 2.67 -14.64
CA VAL A 110 -36.44 2.01 -15.52
C VAL A 110 -35.92 0.71 -14.88
N ARG A 111 -35.64 0.71 -13.58
CA ARG A 111 -35.16 -0.48 -12.85
C ARG A 111 -36.18 -1.61 -12.84
N CYS A 112 -37.48 -1.31 -12.71
CA CYS A 112 -38.53 -2.32 -12.82
C CYS A 112 -38.46 -3.06 -14.17
N VAL A 113 -38.31 -2.33 -15.27
CA VAL A 113 -38.18 -2.92 -16.61
C VAL A 113 -36.87 -3.72 -16.76
N CYS A 114 -35.77 -3.22 -16.20
CA CYS A 114 -34.49 -3.95 -16.20
C CYS A 114 -34.59 -5.27 -15.43
N GLU A 115 -35.25 -5.30 -14.27
CA GLU A 115 -35.49 -6.54 -13.50
C GLU A 115 -36.33 -7.56 -14.28
N ILE A 116 -37.31 -7.12 -15.08
CA ILE A 116 -38.06 -8.02 -15.97
C ILE A 116 -37.14 -8.53 -17.09
N ALA A 117 -36.38 -7.64 -17.74
CA ALA A 117 -35.45 -8.01 -18.82
C ALA A 117 -34.42 -9.03 -18.34
N LYS A 118 -33.82 -8.85 -17.16
CA LYS A 118 -32.88 -9.82 -16.56
C LYS A 118 -33.45 -11.23 -16.42
N ARG A 119 -34.76 -11.36 -16.23
CA ARG A 119 -35.46 -12.66 -16.04
C ARG A 119 -35.96 -13.27 -17.34
N GLU A 120 -36.40 -12.45 -18.30
CA GLU A 120 -37.12 -12.94 -19.48
C GLU A 120 -36.36 -12.73 -20.80
N TRP A 121 -35.58 -11.66 -20.94
CA TRP A 121 -34.81 -11.37 -22.14
C TRP A 121 -33.48 -12.15 -22.16
N PRO A 122 -33.13 -12.90 -23.23
CA PRO A 122 -33.66 -12.80 -24.58
C PRO A 122 -34.78 -13.78 -24.98
N GLN A 123 -34.85 -14.98 -24.39
CA GLN A 123 -35.67 -16.07 -24.95
C GLN A 123 -37.18 -15.89 -24.75
N GLN A 124 -37.61 -15.35 -23.60
CA GLN A 124 -39.02 -15.18 -23.27
C GLN A 124 -39.56 -13.80 -23.66
N TRP A 125 -38.70 -12.88 -24.10
CA TRP A 125 -39.08 -11.54 -24.56
C TRP A 125 -38.30 -11.15 -25.84
N PRO A 126 -38.47 -11.87 -26.97
CA PRO A 126 -37.63 -11.68 -28.15
C PRO A 126 -37.77 -10.30 -28.80
N LEU A 127 -38.95 -9.67 -28.71
CA LEU A 127 -39.24 -8.35 -29.30
C LEU A 127 -38.78 -7.16 -28.45
N PHE A 128 -38.12 -7.40 -27.32
CA PHE A 128 -37.74 -6.35 -26.36
C PHE A 128 -36.97 -5.17 -26.99
N LEU A 129 -35.99 -5.45 -27.86
CA LEU A 129 -35.23 -4.37 -28.53
C LEU A 129 -36.10 -3.59 -29.53
N ASP A 130 -36.98 -4.28 -30.26
CA ASP A 130 -37.89 -3.65 -31.22
C ASP A 130 -38.93 -2.77 -30.50
N GLU A 131 -39.42 -3.23 -29.35
CA GLU A 131 -40.30 -2.46 -28.46
C GLU A 131 -39.59 -1.21 -27.94
N LEU A 132 -38.33 -1.30 -27.49
CA LEU A 132 -37.55 -0.14 -27.06
C LEU A 132 -37.35 0.88 -28.18
N VAL A 133 -37.14 0.43 -29.41
CA VAL A 133 -37.05 1.29 -30.60
C VAL A 133 -38.42 1.94 -30.90
N ALA A 134 -39.52 1.23 -30.72
CA ALA A 134 -40.86 1.80 -30.88
C ALA A 134 -41.14 2.88 -29.82
N LEU A 135 -40.78 2.63 -28.55
CA LEU A 135 -40.90 3.60 -27.45
C LEU A 135 -40.11 4.88 -27.76
N SER A 136 -38.92 4.71 -28.34
CA SER A 136 -38.01 5.76 -28.76
C SER A 136 -38.61 6.71 -29.81
N LYS A 137 -39.60 6.26 -30.60
CA LYS A 137 -40.22 7.03 -31.69
C LYS A 137 -41.47 7.80 -31.27
N LEU A 138 -42.10 7.43 -30.15
CA LEU A 138 -43.39 7.98 -29.75
C LEU A 138 -43.26 9.41 -29.22
N LYS A 139 -42.17 9.70 -28.49
CA LYS A 139 -41.80 11.01 -27.95
C LYS A 139 -40.27 11.01 -27.77
N THR A 140 -39.61 12.16 -27.89
CA THR A 140 -38.14 12.31 -27.75
C THR A 140 -37.67 12.07 -26.30
N ASN A 141 -37.93 10.87 -25.77
CA ASN A 141 -37.62 10.43 -24.43
C ASN A 141 -36.37 9.53 -24.45
N ASP A 142 -35.62 9.57 -23.36
CA ASP A 142 -34.40 8.81 -23.13
C ASP A 142 -34.61 7.52 -22.32
N TYR A 143 -35.86 7.12 -22.04
CA TYR A 143 -36.17 5.86 -21.32
C TYR A 143 -35.51 4.64 -21.96
N SER A 144 -35.56 4.53 -23.29
CA SER A 144 -34.95 3.41 -24.01
C SER A 144 -33.43 3.32 -23.78
N LEU A 145 -32.74 4.48 -23.71
CA LEU A 145 -31.30 4.54 -23.45
C LEU A 145 -30.99 4.18 -21.99
N LEU A 146 -31.76 4.70 -21.04
CA LEU A 146 -31.59 4.43 -19.62
C LEU A 146 -31.84 2.95 -19.30
N ILE A 147 -32.86 2.33 -19.88
CA ILE A 147 -33.11 0.88 -19.72
C ILE A 147 -31.92 0.07 -20.20
N LEU A 148 -31.37 0.40 -21.38
CA LEU A 148 -30.19 -0.31 -21.89
C LEU A 148 -28.95 -0.09 -21.00
N ALA A 149 -28.72 1.14 -20.55
CA ALA A 149 -27.57 1.48 -19.71
C ALA A 149 -27.61 0.76 -18.35
N TYR A 150 -28.75 0.80 -17.64
CA TYR A 150 -28.92 0.15 -16.35
C TYR A 150 -28.90 -1.38 -16.46
N LEU A 151 -29.44 -1.94 -17.55
CA LEU A 151 -29.36 -3.38 -17.80
C LEU A 151 -27.89 -3.82 -17.98
N ILE A 152 -27.08 -3.04 -18.71
CA ILE A 152 -25.65 -3.32 -18.88
C ILE A 152 -24.91 -3.17 -17.56
N GLU A 153 -25.22 -2.14 -16.77
CA GLU A 153 -24.65 -1.93 -15.44
C GLU A 153 -24.85 -3.17 -14.57
N ASP A 154 -26.10 -3.61 -14.42
CA ASP A 154 -26.47 -4.73 -13.57
C ASP A 154 -25.85 -6.06 -14.01
N VAL A 155 -25.74 -6.28 -15.32
CA VAL A 155 -25.35 -7.58 -15.89
C VAL A 155 -23.84 -7.68 -16.10
N ILE A 156 -23.21 -6.62 -16.60
CA ILE A 156 -21.80 -6.60 -16.99
C ILE A 156 -20.92 -6.05 -15.87
N VAL A 157 -21.30 -4.90 -15.30
CA VAL A 157 -20.45 -4.16 -14.35
C VAL A 157 -20.62 -4.71 -12.93
N LEU A 158 -21.86 -4.76 -12.44
CA LEU A 158 -22.23 -5.23 -11.10
C LEU A 158 -22.39 -6.75 -11.01
N GLN A 159 -22.56 -7.42 -12.15
CA GLN A 159 -22.65 -8.89 -12.25
C GLN A 159 -23.68 -9.52 -11.30
N THR A 160 -24.85 -8.89 -11.18
CA THR A 160 -25.92 -9.28 -10.25
C THR A 160 -26.62 -10.60 -10.58
N LEU A 161 -26.26 -11.25 -11.68
CA LEU A 161 -26.87 -12.48 -12.19
C LEU A 161 -25.92 -13.67 -12.15
N ASN A 162 -26.49 -14.88 -12.15
CA ASN A 162 -25.70 -16.09 -12.32
C ASN A 162 -24.96 -16.12 -13.67
N SER A 163 -23.87 -16.91 -13.73
CA SER A 163 -22.95 -16.89 -14.87
C SER A 163 -23.58 -17.32 -16.21
N ILE A 164 -24.59 -18.20 -16.17
CA ILE A 164 -25.30 -18.67 -17.36
C ILE A 164 -26.18 -17.54 -17.91
N ARG A 165 -27.03 -16.96 -17.08
CA ARG A 165 -27.96 -15.89 -17.49
C ARG A 165 -27.21 -14.64 -17.95
N LYS A 166 -26.15 -14.28 -17.23
CA LYS A 166 -25.24 -13.21 -17.65
C LYS A 166 -24.70 -13.46 -19.06
N ARG A 167 -24.21 -14.68 -19.33
CA ARG A 167 -23.64 -15.04 -20.63
C ARG A 167 -24.68 -14.98 -21.75
N ASP A 168 -25.91 -15.43 -21.51
CA ASP A 168 -27.00 -15.36 -22.50
C ASP A 168 -27.31 -13.91 -22.91
N ILE A 169 -27.48 -13.03 -21.93
CA ILE A 169 -27.77 -11.61 -22.14
C ILE A 169 -26.60 -10.92 -22.84
N GLN A 170 -25.37 -11.13 -22.36
CA GLN A 170 -24.16 -10.55 -22.95
C GLN A 170 -23.95 -11.00 -24.40
N THR A 171 -24.17 -12.28 -24.70
CA THR A 171 -24.03 -12.81 -26.06
C THR A 171 -25.06 -12.18 -27.00
N THR A 172 -26.29 -11.97 -26.53
CA THR A 172 -27.35 -11.34 -27.33
C THR A 172 -27.07 -9.86 -27.58
N LEU A 173 -26.56 -9.13 -26.57
CA LEU A 173 -26.12 -7.74 -26.74
C LEU A 173 -24.99 -7.63 -27.78
N LEU A 174 -24.02 -8.55 -27.75
CA LEU A 174 -22.94 -8.60 -28.73
C LEU A 174 -23.46 -8.86 -30.16
N GLN A 175 -24.44 -9.76 -30.31
CA GLN A 175 -25.06 -10.04 -31.62
C GLN A 175 -25.76 -8.81 -32.21
N HIS A 176 -26.33 -7.94 -31.37
CA HIS A 176 -27.04 -6.72 -31.79
C HIS A 176 -26.16 -5.46 -31.72
N GLY A 177 -24.86 -5.59 -31.46
CA GLY A 177 -23.94 -4.48 -31.19
C GLY A 177 -24.00 -3.35 -32.23
N ASN A 178 -23.95 -3.68 -33.53
CA ASN A 178 -23.98 -2.66 -34.60
C ASN A 178 -25.26 -1.83 -34.57
N LYS A 179 -26.42 -2.49 -34.46
CA LYS A 179 -27.73 -1.82 -34.40
C LYS A 179 -27.86 -0.93 -33.16
N LEU A 180 -27.31 -1.38 -32.03
CA LEU A 180 -27.34 -0.61 -30.78
C LEU A 180 -26.47 0.64 -30.87
N VAL A 181 -25.29 0.55 -31.50
CA VAL A 181 -24.41 1.70 -31.72
C VAL A 181 -25.06 2.71 -32.67
N GLU A 182 -25.65 2.26 -33.78
CA GLU A 182 -26.42 3.12 -34.70
C GLU A 182 -27.63 3.78 -34.01
N PHE A 183 -28.32 3.02 -33.15
CA PHE A 183 -29.45 3.53 -32.37
C PHE A 183 -29.03 4.67 -31.44
N ILE A 184 -27.90 4.57 -30.76
CA ILE A 184 -27.42 5.64 -29.88
C ILE A 184 -26.89 6.83 -30.69
N GLU A 185 -26.26 6.58 -31.85
CA GLU A 185 -25.82 7.66 -32.74
C GLU A 185 -26.96 8.57 -33.16
N TYR A 186 -28.16 8.02 -33.42
CA TYR A 186 -29.38 8.78 -33.67
C TYR A 186 -29.76 9.68 -32.48
N PHE A 187 -29.69 9.16 -31.25
CA PHE A 187 -30.00 9.92 -30.04
C PHE A 187 -28.95 10.98 -29.67
N LEU A 188 -27.70 10.82 -30.11
CA LEU A 188 -26.68 11.84 -29.96
C LEU A 188 -26.97 13.11 -30.75
N ASP A 189 -27.77 13.03 -31.83
CA ASP A 189 -28.17 14.19 -32.64
C ASP A 189 -29.36 14.95 -32.03
N LEU A 190 -30.01 14.39 -31.01
CA LEU A 190 -31.16 14.98 -30.34
C LEU A 190 -30.70 15.71 -29.05
N PRO A 191 -30.98 17.02 -28.89
CA PRO A 191 -30.38 17.85 -27.83
C PRO A 191 -30.72 17.41 -26.40
N ASN A 192 -31.95 16.94 -26.17
CA ASN A 192 -32.41 16.54 -24.83
C ASN A 192 -31.88 15.16 -24.37
N THR A 193 -31.28 14.39 -25.28
CA THR A 193 -30.86 13.01 -25.02
C THR A 193 -29.35 12.84 -25.04
N ILE A 194 -28.57 13.88 -25.32
CA ILE A 194 -27.10 13.83 -25.37
C ILE A 194 -26.52 13.27 -24.06
N SER A 195 -26.97 13.78 -22.91
CA SER A 195 -26.52 13.31 -21.60
C SER A 195 -26.77 11.82 -21.36
N SER A 196 -27.97 11.33 -21.67
CA SER A 196 -28.35 9.92 -21.50
C SER A 196 -27.68 9.03 -22.56
N SER A 197 -27.41 9.56 -23.74
CA SER A 197 -26.66 8.89 -24.82
C SER A 197 -25.20 8.70 -24.46
N LEU A 198 -24.55 9.73 -23.91
CA LEU A 198 -23.17 9.64 -23.42
C LEU A 198 -23.06 8.61 -22.29
N TYR A 199 -23.99 8.64 -21.32
CA TYR A 199 -24.02 7.64 -20.25
C TYR A 199 -24.19 6.22 -20.79
N ALA A 200 -25.16 6.00 -21.69
CA ALA A 200 -25.34 4.70 -22.34
C ALA A 200 -24.08 4.26 -23.09
N LEU A 201 -23.47 5.15 -23.91
CA LEU A 201 -22.23 4.86 -24.63
C LEU A 201 -21.10 4.45 -23.71
N THR A 202 -20.95 5.12 -22.56
CA THR A 202 -19.93 4.75 -21.58
C THR A 202 -20.15 3.34 -21.04
N MET A 203 -21.40 2.94 -20.80
CA MET A 203 -21.74 1.56 -20.43
C MET A 203 -21.46 0.57 -21.54
N PHE A 204 -21.83 0.88 -22.78
CA PHE A 204 -21.56 0.04 -23.95
C PHE A 204 -20.06 -0.15 -24.22
N ALA A 205 -19.26 0.89 -24.04
CA ALA A 205 -17.81 0.85 -24.21
C ALA A 205 -17.13 -0.18 -23.31
N THR A 206 -17.72 -0.52 -22.16
CA THR A 206 -17.15 -1.49 -21.20
C THR A 206 -17.04 -2.93 -21.73
N PHE A 207 -17.80 -3.31 -22.76
CA PHE A 207 -17.80 -4.70 -23.24
C PHE A 207 -17.93 -4.87 -24.76
N LEU A 208 -18.49 -3.90 -25.48
CA LEU A 208 -18.59 -4.00 -26.94
C LEU A 208 -17.20 -4.03 -27.61
N PRO A 209 -17.09 -4.62 -28.81
CA PRO A 209 -15.89 -4.55 -29.62
C PRO A 209 -15.54 -3.09 -29.97
N ILE A 210 -14.25 -2.76 -29.85
CA ILE A 210 -13.76 -1.38 -30.01
C ILE A 210 -14.02 -0.86 -31.43
N ASP A 211 -13.83 -1.70 -32.45
CA ASP A 211 -14.01 -1.34 -33.86
C ASP A 211 -15.36 -0.66 -34.16
N LEU A 212 -16.43 -1.06 -33.48
CA LEU A 212 -17.80 -0.55 -33.74
C LEU A 212 -17.93 0.95 -33.51
N PHE A 213 -17.17 1.50 -32.55
CA PHE A 213 -17.21 2.92 -32.24
C PHE A 213 -16.47 3.76 -33.29
N PHE A 214 -15.48 3.17 -33.97
CA PHE A 214 -14.66 3.85 -34.99
C PHE A 214 -15.22 3.72 -36.41
N THR A 215 -16.09 2.74 -36.66
CA THR A 215 -16.80 2.61 -37.95
C THR A 215 -17.91 3.65 -38.14
N THR A 216 -18.34 4.30 -37.06
CA THR A 216 -19.40 5.32 -37.04
C THR A 216 -18.84 6.73 -36.83
N LYS A 217 -19.67 7.78 -36.91
CA LYS A 217 -19.22 9.16 -36.63
C LYS A 217 -19.25 9.51 -35.13
N ILE A 218 -19.49 8.52 -34.26
CA ILE A 218 -19.68 8.72 -32.82
C ILE A 218 -18.45 9.36 -32.18
N ILE A 219 -17.24 8.84 -32.43
CA ILE A 219 -15.99 9.40 -31.87
C ILE A 219 -15.82 10.86 -32.25
N HIS A 220 -16.04 11.20 -33.53
CA HIS A 220 -15.97 12.58 -34.00
C HIS A 220 -16.98 13.49 -33.28
N LYS A 221 -18.24 13.05 -33.13
CA LYS A 221 -19.28 13.80 -32.39
C LYS A 221 -18.89 14.00 -30.92
N ILE A 222 -18.38 12.97 -30.25
CA ILE A 222 -17.97 13.04 -28.83
C ILE A 222 -16.81 14.02 -28.63
N VAL A 223 -15.82 14.00 -29.53
CA VAL A 223 -14.68 14.92 -29.48
C VAL A 223 -15.15 16.37 -29.67
N LEU A 224 -16.14 16.63 -30.53
CA LEU A 224 -16.76 17.96 -30.63
C LEU A 224 -17.49 18.38 -29.34
N LEU A 225 -18.12 17.43 -28.64
CA LEU A 225 -18.82 17.70 -27.38
C LEU A 225 -17.88 18.10 -26.23
N LEU A 226 -16.57 17.86 -26.34
CA LEU A 226 -15.57 18.39 -25.40
C LEU A 226 -15.57 19.93 -25.34
N ASN A 227 -15.98 20.60 -26.42
CA ASN A 227 -16.12 22.06 -26.43
C ASN A 227 -17.37 22.55 -25.70
N SER A 228 -18.37 21.70 -25.45
CA SER A 228 -19.62 22.08 -24.78
C SER A 228 -19.45 22.09 -23.25
N PRO A 229 -19.73 23.21 -22.54
CA PRO A 229 -19.59 23.27 -21.07
C PRO A 229 -20.46 22.25 -20.34
N ILE A 230 -21.66 21.97 -20.87
CA ILE A 230 -22.64 21.07 -20.24
C ILE A 230 -22.25 19.59 -20.42
N HIS A 231 -21.61 19.24 -21.53
CA HIS A 231 -21.42 17.84 -21.94
C HIS A 231 -19.96 17.36 -21.85
N ARG A 232 -18.98 18.25 -21.74
CA ARG A 232 -17.55 17.91 -21.80
C ARG A 232 -17.10 16.87 -20.79
N MET A 233 -17.64 16.91 -19.55
CA MET A 233 -17.30 15.93 -18.51
C MET A 233 -17.74 14.52 -18.93
N LYS A 234 -19.01 14.36 -19.30
CA LYS A 234 -19.56 13.07 -19.76
C LYS A 234 -18.90 12.55 -21.03
N ALA A 235 -18.51 13.46 -21.93
CA ALA A 235 -17.74 13.10 -23.12
C ALA A 235 -16.32 12.59 -22.77
N ALA A 236 -15.65 13.26 -21.83
CA ALA A 236 -14.33 12.83 -21.33
C ALA A 236 -14.41 11.51 -20.53
N GLU A 237 -15.49 11.26 -19.79
CA GLU A 237 -15.75 9.97 -19.13
C GLU A 237 -15.86 8.81 -20.14
N PHE A 238 -16.65 8.99 -21.21
CA PHE A 238 -16.70 8.01 -22.29
C PHE A 238 -15.31 7.75 -22.88
N LEU A 239 -14.58 8.81 -23.20
CA LEU A 239 -13.24 8.72 -23.79
C LEU A 239 -12.25 8.02 -22.84
N SER A 240 -12.39 8.21 -21.53
CA SER A 240 -11.56 7.56 -20.52
C SER A 240 -11.82 6.07 -20.46
N VAL A 241 -13.10 5.66 -20.49
CA VAL A 241 -13.47 4.24 -20.47
C VAL A 241 -13.02 3.53 -21.74
N ILE A 242 -13.17 4.14 -22.91
CA ILE A 242 -12.76 3.52 -24.18
C ILE A 242 -11.23 3.48 -24.33
N SER A 243 -10.50 4.49 -23.86
CA SER A 243 -9.03 4.51 -23.94
C SER A 243 -8.35 3.55 -22.97
N ASP A 244 -8.91 3.27 -21.79
CA ASP A 244 -8.38 2.24 -20.87
C ASP A 244 -8.80 0.80 -21.25
N ARG A 245 -9.47 0.61 -22.40
CA ARG A 245 -9.87 -0.74 -22.83
C ARG A 245 -8.66 -1.64 -23.04
N ARG A 246 -8.72 -2.81 -22.39
CA ARG A 246 -7.70 -3.86 -22.51
C ARG A 246 -8.29 -5.07 -23.24
N GLY A 247 -7.40 -5.82 -23.89
CA GLY A 247 -7.77 -6.88 -24.81
C GLY A 247 -6.56 -7.37 -25.61
N LYS A 248 -6.82 -8.11 -26.69
CA LYS A 248 -5.75 -8.55 -27.61
C LYS A 248 -5.18 -7.37 -28.38
N TYR A 249 -3.96 -7.53 -28.90
CA TYR A 249 -3.27 -6.51 -29.69
C TYR A 249 -4.13 -5.97 -30.85
N GLU A 250 -4.69 -6.87 -31.67
CA GLU A 250 -5.45 -6.51 -32.87
C GLU A 250 -6.72 -5.72 -32.55
N GLU A 251 -7.39 -6.03 -31.44
CA GLU A 251 -8.62 -5.36 -30.99
C GLU A 251 -8.38 -3.91 -30.54
N ARG A 252 -7.14 -3.58 -30.14
CA ARG A 252 -6.78 -2.25 -29.61
C ARG A 252 -6.24 -1.29 -30.67
N LEU A 253 -5.85 -1.79 -31.84
CA LEU A 253 -5.31 -0.97 -32.94
C LEU A 253 -6.18 0.26 -33.29
N PRO A 254 -7.53 0.20 -33.31
CA PRO A 254 -8.36 1.36 -33.60
C PRO A 254 -8.18 2.52 -32.62
N LEU A 255 -7.79 2.26 -31.38
CA LEU A 255 -7.60 3.30 -30.36
C LEU A 255 -6.51 4.31 -30.77
N LEU A 256 -5.55 3.93 -31.61
CA LEU A 256 -4.55 4.85 -32.13
C LEU A 256 -5.18 5.97 -33.00
N GLN A 257 -6.36 5.75 -33.59
CA GLN A 257 -7.07 6.79 -34.33
C GLN A 257 -7.54 7.94 -33.42
N LEU A 258 -7.69 7.72 -32.10
CA LEU A 258 -8.04 8.79 -31.16
C LEU A 258 -6.99 9.90 -31.13
N PHE A 259 -5.71 9.61 -31.41
CA PHE A 259 -4.69 10.64 -31.54
C PHE A 259 -5.03 11.61 -32.69
N LEU A 260 -5.53 11.11 -33.82
CA LEU A 260 -5.95 11.97 -34.93
C LEU A 260 -7.12 12.87 -34.52
N TYR A 261 -8.10 12.35 -33.78
CA TYR A 261 -9.28 13.13 -33.40
C TYR A 261 -8.97 14.16 -32.30
N LEU A 262 -8.19 13.79 -31.28
CA LEU A 262 -7.91 14.64 -30.12
C LEU A 262 -6.85 15.70 -30.36
N PHE A 263 -6.00 15.54 -31.37
CA PHE A 263 -4.88 16.45 -31.67
C PHE A 263 -5.01 17.08 -33.07
N GLN A 264 -6.23 17.15 -33.62
CA GLN A 264 -6.51 17.88 -34.85
C GLN A 264 -6.23 19.38 -34.70
N ASN A 265 -5.76 20.02 -35.78
CA ASN A 265 -5.45 21.47 -35.80
C ASN A 265 -6.67 22.29 -35.34
N GLY A 266 -6.57 22.96 -34.18
CA GLY A 266 -7.65 23.75 -33.58
C GLY A 266 -8.28 23.15 -32.30
N SER A 267 -7.70 22.10 -31.71
CA SER A 267 -8.14 21.54 -30.43
C SER A 267 -7.90 22.51 -29.25
N HIS A 268 -8.81 23.45 -29.03
CA HIS A 268 -8.71 24.43 -27.93
C HIS A 268 -8.54 23.79 -26.54
N TYR A 269 -8.97 22.54 -26.36
CA TYR A 269 -8.86 21.80 -25.09
C TYR A 269 -7.44 21.32 -24.76
N ASN A 270 -6.53 21.18 -25.72
CA ASN A 270 -5.11 20.88 -25.42
C ASN A 270 -4.38 22.12 -24.88
N ASP A 271 -4.83 23.31 -25.28
CA ASP A 271 -4.25 24.59 -24.84
C ASP A 271 -4.76 25.01 -23.46
N VAL A 272 -5.81 24.36 -22.93
CA VAL A 272 -6.45 24.67 -21.64
C VAL A 272 -5.43 24.64 -20.48
N TYR A 273 -4.48 23.71 -20.50
CA TYR A 273 -3.42 23.62 -19.48
C TYR A 273 -2.45 24.80 -19.47
N SER A 274 -2.41 25.61 -20.53
CA SER A 274 -1.54 26.79 -20.62
C SER A 274 -2.29 28.12 -20.52
N THR A 275 -3.62 28.10 -20.64
CA THR A 275 -4.45 29.31 -20.83
C THR A 275 -5.47 29.56 -19.73
N VAL A 276 -5.87 28.54 -18.98
CA VAL A 276 -6.95 28.61 -17.99
C VAL A 276 -6.41 28.46 -16.57
N ASP A 277 -6.81 29.38 -15.69
CA ASP A 277 -6.48 29.36 -14.26
C ASP A 277 -7.70 28.85 -13.45
N ILE A 278 -7.50 28.07 -12.39
CA ILE A 278 -8.56 27.57 -11.50
C ILE A 278 -9.44 28.69 -10.93
N LYS A 279 -8.86 29.89 -10.73
CA LYS A 279 -9.61 31.07 -10.30
C LYS A 279 -10.75 31.45 -11.27
N GLN A 280 -10.71 30.97 -12.50
CA GLN A 280 -11.72 31.24 -13.53
C GLN A 280 -12.88 30.23 -13.49
N SER A 281 -12.66 28.96 -13.10
CA SER A 281 -13.70 27.93 -13.00
C SER A 281 -13.19 26.63 -12.37
N ASN A 282 -13.85 26.16 -11.30
CA ASN A 282 -13.59 24.84 -10.71
C ASN A 282 -13.98 23.70 -11.65
N ASP A 283 -15.11 23.82 -12.35
CA ASP A 283 -15.59 22.82 -13.33
C ASP A 283 -14.56 22.59 -14.46
N MET A 284 -13.85 23.64 -14.87
CA MET A 284 -12.76 23.53 -15.85
C MET A 284 -11.59 22.74 -15.31
N TYR A 285 -11.26 22.90 -14.03
CA TYR A 285 -10.17 22.17 -13.41
C TYR A 285 -10.50 20.67 -13.26
N ASP A 286 -11.73 20.33 -12.88
CA ASP A 286 -12.16 18.93 -12.83
C ASP A 286 -12.19 18.30 -14.24
N PHE A 287 -12.57 19.07 -15.27
CA PHE A 287 -12.43 18.67 -16.66
C PHE A 287 -10.97 18.44 -17.07
N MET A 288 -10.04 19.33 -16.70
CA MET A 288 -8.61 19.16 -16.97
C MET A 288 -8.10 17.85 -16.36
N LYS A 289 -8.47 17.55 -15.11
CA LYS A 289 -8.09 16.29 -14.45
C LYS A 289 -8.62 15.08 -15.22
N GLN A 290 -9.91 15.09 -15.58
CA GLN A 290 -10.52 14.01 -16.35
C GLN A 290 -9.88 13.85 -17.73
N TYR A 291 -9.58 14.95 -18.42
CA TYR A 291 -8.96 14.92 -19.74
C TYR A 291 -7.50 14.43 -19.66
N ALA A 292 -6.73 14.82 -18.65
CA ALA A 292 -5.37 14.30 -18.41
C ALA A 292 -5.39 12.77 -18.21
N MET A 293 -6.42 12.23 -17.57
CA MET A 293 -6.61 10.78 -17.43
C MET A 293 -6.90 10.09 -18.77
N VAL A 294 -7.72 10.71 -19.65
CA VAL A 294 -7.93 10.21 -21.02
C VAL A 294 -6.60 10.11 -21.77
N ILE A 295 -5.80 11.17 -21.72
CA ILE A 295 -4.50 11.22 -22.41
C ILE A 295 -3.51 10.23 -21.81
N THR A 296 -3.51 10.05 -20.49
CA THR A 296 -2.67 9.04 -19.81
C THR A 296 -3.03 7.63 -20.23
N ALA A 297 -4.31 7.28 -20.28
CA ALA A 297 -4.76 5.98 -20.77
C ALA A 297 -4.43 5.78 -22.26
N LEU A 298 -4.51 6.81 -23.10
CA LEU A 298 -4.06 6.75 -24.49
C LEU A 298 -2.55 6.56 -24.62
N CYS A 299 -1.76 7.19 -23.75
CA CYS A 299 -0.32 6.99 -23.65
C CYS A 299 0.01 5.52 -23.35
N ASP A 300 -0.72 4.88 -22.43
CA ASP A 300 -0.58 3.45 -22.13
C ASP A 300 -0.88 2.58 -23.36
N GLN A 301 -1.93 2.88 -24.12
CA GLN A 301 -2.25 2.15 -25.35
C GLN A 301 -1.15 2.32 -26.40
N LEU A 302 -0.64 3.54 -26.55
CA LEU A 302 0.46 3.84 -27.46
C LEU A 302 1.72 3.07 -27.07
N CYS A 303 2.07 3.02 -25.78
CA CYS A 303 3.18 2.24 -25.27
C CYS A 303 3.03 0.74 -25.54
N TYR A 304 1.82 0.19 -25.38
CA TYR A 304 1.55 -1.21 -25.63
C TYR A 304 1.59 -1.58 -27.13
N LEU A 305 1.06 -0.70 -28.00
CA LEU A 305 0.88 -0.99 -29.42
C LEU A 305 2.12 -0.69 -30.29
N CYS A 306 2.86 0.36 -29.93
CA CYS A 306 4.01 0.86 -30.68
C CYS A 306 5.36 0.57 -29.98
N GLY A 307 5.34 0.20 -28.69
CA GLY A 307 6.55 0.00 -27.86
C GLY A 307 7.35 -1.28 -28.14
N GLY A 308 8.51 -1.38 -27.49
CA GLY A 308 9.58 -2.34 -27.79
C GLY A 308 9.50 -3.74 -27.18
N GLU A 309 8.61 -4.03 -26.24
CA GLU A 309 8.67 -5.28 -25.46
C GLU A 309 7.55 -6.26 -25.80
N GLY A 310 7.78 -7.14 -26.78
CA GLY A 310 7.16 -8.48 -26.79
C GLY A 310 6.33 -8.92 -27.99
N LEU A 311 6.18 -8.13 -29.05
CA LEU A 311 5.48 -8.55 -30.27
C LEU A 311 6.31 -8.24 -31.53
N ASN A 312 6.50 -9.24 -32.39
CA ASN A 312 7.10 -9.06 -33.74
C ASN A 312 6.27 -8.15 -34.67
N LYS A 313 5.14 -7.63 -34.18
CA LYS A 313 4.25 -6.68 -34.86
C LYS A 313 4.26 -5.37 -34.08
N LYS A 314 4.77 -4.29 -34.68
CA LYS A 314 4.68 -2.92 -34.15
C LYS A 314 3.75 -2.12 -35.04
N ALA A 315 2.82 -1.39 -34.42
CA ALA A 315 1.99 -0.44 -35.14
C ALA A 315 2.81 0.81 -35.47
N PRO A 316 2.55 1.49 -36.60
CA PRO A 316 3.20 2.77 -36.88
C PRO A 316 2.84 3.78 -35.79
N LEU A 317 3.80 4.64 -35.42
CA LEU A 317 3.52 5.73 -34.49
C LEU A 317 2.52 6.70 -35.14
N PRO A 318 1.56 7.24 -34.36
CA PRO A 318 0.71 8.33 -34.82
C PRO A 318 1.53 9.56 -35.22
N GLU A 319 1.11 10.27 -36.27
CA GLU A 319 1.80 11.46 -36.79
C GLU A 319 1.98 12.54 -35.72
N GLN A 320 1.04 12.66 -34.78
CA GLN A 320 1.06 13.64 -33.69
C GLN A 320 2.15 13.40 -32.65
N CYS A 321 2.66 12.17 -32.58
CA CYS A 321 3.84 11.86 -31.78
C CYS A 321 5.12 12.25 -32.55
N SER A 322 5.16 12.04 -33.87
CA SER A 322 6.29 12.40 -34.73
C SER A 322 6.45 13.90 -34.95
N ASN A 323 5.35 14.65 -35.02
CA ASN A 323 5.37 16.10 -35.23
C ASN A 323 5.59 16.92 -33.95
N GLY A 324 5.70 16.27 -32.79
CA GLY A 324 5.98 16.90 -31.49
C GLY A 324 4.76 17.49 -30.76
N THR A 325 3.56 17.49 -31.33
CA THR A 325 2.35 18.06 -30.67
C THR A 325 1.99 17.35 -29.37
N PHE A 326 2.08 16.02 -29.34
CA PHE A 326 1.87 15.24 -28.11
C PHE A 326 2.92 15.55 -27.03
N LEU A 327 4.18 15.78 -27.43
CA LEU A 327 5.28 16.12 -26.52
C LEU A 327 5.12 17.55 -25.95
N GLN A 328 4.56 18.48 -26.73
CA GLN A 328 4.21 19.82 -26.24
C GLN A 328 3.12 19.76 -25.17
N LEU A 329 2.06 18.97 -25.38
CA LEU A 329 1.03 18.75 -24.36
C LEU A 329 1.63 18.12 -23.09
N LEU A 330 2.51 17.13 -23.25
CA LEU A 330 3.20 16.49 -22.13
C LEU A 330 4.00 17.50 -21.30
N LEU A 331 4.74 18.39 -21.97
CA LEU A 331 5.49 19.47 -21.32
C LEU A 331 4.55 20.48 -20.63
N ALA A 332 3.43 20.84 -21.25
CA ALA A 332 2.44 21.74 -20.65
C ALA A 332 1.85 21.14 -19.36
N LEU A 333 1.56 19.84 -19.35
CA LEU A 333 1.12 19.13 -18.14
C LEU A 333 2.19 19.16 -17.05
N MET A 334 3.44 18.81 -17.37
CA MET A 334 4.54 18.81 -16.40
C MET A 334 4.83 20.18 -15.78
N GLN A 335 4.62 21.26 -16.54
CA GLN A 335 4.85 22.64 -16.12
C GLN A 335 3.64 23.27 -15.42
N HIS A 336 2.52 22.55 -15.34
CA HIS A 336 1.28 23.07 -14.77
C HIS A 336 1.43 23.38 -13.26
N PRO A 337 0.83 24.48 -12.74
CA PRO A 337 0.91 24.84 -11.32
C PRO A 337 0.30 23.82 -10.35
N SER A 338 -0.77 23.13 -10.77
CA SER A 338 -1.32 21.99 -10.03
C SER A 338 -0.32 20.82 -10.04
N ILE A 339 0.13 20.46 -8.84
CA ILE A 339 0.99 19.29 -8.59
C ILE A 339 0.29 18.00 -9.05
N TYR A 340 -1.04 17.97 -8.98
CA TYR A 340 -1.85 16.84 -9.39
C TYR A 340 -1.89 16.65 -10.92
N ILE A 341 -2.03 17.74 -11.69
CA ILE A 341 -1.95 17.68 -13.16
C ILE A 341 -0.53 17.36 -13.62
N ALA A 342 0.48 17.98 -13.00
CA ALA A 342 1.89 17.71 -13.30
C ALA A 342 2.25 16.23 -13.14
N LEU A 343 1.67 15.57 -12.14
CA LEU A 343 1.87 14.14 -11.89
C LEU A 343 1.50 13.26 -13.10
N TYR A 344 0.38 13.52 -13.78
CA TYR A 344 0.00 12.78 -15.00
C TYR A 344 1.06 12.93 -16.09
N GLY A 345 1.61 14.14 -16.26
CA GLY A 345 2.72 14.39 -17.17
C GLY A 345 3.94 13.51 -16.85
N TYR A 346 4.36 13.46 -15.59
CA TYR A 346 5.49 12.62 -15.17
C TYR A 346 5.24 11.11 -15.31
N GLN A 347 4.01 10.65 -15.05
CA GLN A 347 3.64 9.24 -15.23
C GLN A 347 3.66 8.83 -16.71
N MET A 348 3.12 9.66 -17.60
CA MET A 348 3.16 9.42 -19.04
C MET A 348 4.58 9.40 -19.57
N TRP A 349 5.42 10.35 -19.17
CA TRP A 349 6.83 10.35 -19.53
C TRP A 349 7.52 9.03 -19.13
N LEU A 350 7.30 8.58 -17.89
CA LEU A 350 7.82 7.31 -17.41
C LEU A 350 7.41 6.11 -18.27
N GLN A 351 6.16 6.07 -18.76
CA GLN A 351 5.67 5.01 -19.64
C GLN A 351 6.36 5.09 -21.01
N LEU A 352 6.42 6.28 -21.62
CA LEU A 352 7.02 6.49 -22.94
C LEU A 352 8.50 6.10 -23.00
N VAL A 353 9.27 6.49 -21.98
CA VAL A 353 10.70 6.17 -21.93
C VAL A 353 10.91 4.66 -21.76
N ARG A 354 10.13 3.98 -20.90
CA ARG A 354 10.24 2.53 -20.74
C ARG A 354 9.88 1.75 -22.01
N ALA A 355 8.94 2.27 -22.79
CA ALA A 355 8.49 1.64 -24.03
C ALA A 355 9.41 1.90 -25.23
N ASN A 356 10.46 2.74 -25.08
CA ASN A 356 11.41 3.13 -26.13
C ASN A 356 10.73 3.70 -27.39
N ILE A 357 9.75 4.59 -27.21
CA ILE A 357 8.97 5.17 -28.31
C ILE A 357 9.66 6.40 -28.92
N ILE A 358 10.31 7.21 -28.10
CA ILE A 358 10.92 8.47 -28.52
C ILE A 358 12.25 8.17 -29.22
N GLN A 359 12.47 8.76 -30.40
CA GLN A 359 13.74 8.63 -31.12
C GLN A 359 14.87 9.37 -30.37
N GLU A 360 16.10 8.85 -30.43
CA GLU A 360 17.25 9.38 -29.65
C GLU A 360 17.56 10.87 -29.91
N ASN A 361 17.39 11.35 -31.15
CA ASN A 361 17.68 12.74 -31.51
C ASN A 361 16.66 13.74 -30.93
N ASP A 362 15.38 13.40 -30.93
CA ASP A 362 14.32 14.23 -30.33
C ASP A 362 14.41 14.21 -28.81
N TYR A 363 14.87 13.09 -28.26
CA TYR A 363 15.07 12.90 -26.84
C TYR A 363 16.08 13.92 -26.27
N GLN A 364 17.25 14.11 -26.88
CA GLN A 364 18.27 15.04 -26.41
C GLN A 364 17.82 16.51 -26.36
N ASN A 365 16.95 16.94 -27.28
CA ASN A 365 16.44 18.31 -27.32
C ASN A 365 15.39 18.59 -26.23
N ILE A 366 14.61 17.59 -25.84
CA ILE A 366 13.50 17.73 -24.90
C ILE A 366 13.96 17.55 -23.45
N LEU A 367 14.97 16.70 -23.22
CA LEU A 367 15.51 16.42 -21.88
C LEU A 367 15.82 17.67 -21.04
N PRO A 368 16.45 18.73 -21.58
CA PRO A 368 16.69 19.94 -20.79
C PRO A 368 15.42 20.60 -20.27
N LEU A 369 14.33 20.56 -21.04
CA LEU A 369 13.04 21.12 -20.63
C LEU A 369 12.40 20.29 -19.50
N ILE A 370 12.51 18.96 -19.60
CA ILE A 370 12.00 18.05 -18.56
C ILE A 370 12.78 18.20 -17.26
N PHE A 371 14.11 18.26 -17.30
CA PHE A 371 14.91 18.47 -16.09
C PHE A 371 14.63 19.83 -15.43
N ARG A 372 14.36 20.88 -16.20
CA ARG A 372 13.93 22.17 -15.64
C ARG A 372 12.55 22.10 -15.01
N ALA A 373 11.59 21.42 -15.65
CA ALA A 373 10.27 21.17 -15.06
C ALA A 373 10.39 20.36 -13.76
N LEU A 374 11.25 19.34 -13.72
CA LEU A 374 11.54 18.55 -12.53
C LEU A 374 12.08 19.41 -11.38
N CYS A 375 13.03 20.31 -11.64
CA CYS A 375 13.53 21.23 -10.61
C CYS A 375 12.41 22.08 -10.01
N HIS A 376 11.46 22.54 -10.83
CA HIS A 376 10.30 23.29 -10.35
C HIS A 376 9.34 22.42 -9.53
N SER A 377 9.01 21.21 -10.01
CA SER A 377 8.07 20.30 -9.32
C SER A 377 8.62 19.70 -8.02
N LEU A 378 9.95 19.71 -7.81
CA LEU A 378 10.56 19.29 -6.54
C LEU A 378 10.38 20.31 -5.42
N VAL A 379 10.17 21.59 -5.75
CA VAL A 379 9.93 22.66 -4.76
C VAL A 379 8.61 22.38 -4.06
N LYS A 380 8.68 22.17 -2.75
CA LYS A 380 7.49 22.00 -1.92
C LYS A 380 6.77 23.34 -1.78
N GLN A 381 5.50 23.39 -2.13
CA GLN A 381 4.68 24.58 -1.92
C GLN A 381 4.09 24.56 -0.50
N PRO A 382 4.05 25.70 0.22
CA PRO A 382 3.47 25.76 1.57
C PRO A 382 1.95 25.58 1.53
N TYR A 383 1.39 24.88 2.52
CA TYR A 383 -0.08 24.70 2.64
C TYR A 383 -0.79 25.92 3.24
N LYS A 384 -0.09 26.69 4.09
CA LYS A 384 -0.65 27.86 4.78
C LYS A 384 -0.44 29.13 3.94
N LYS A 385 -1.48 29.98 3.87
CA LYS A 385 -1.45 31.28 3.16
C LYS A 385 -0.30 32.14 3.68
N THR A 386 0.60 32.54 2.80
CA THR A 386 1.41 33.74 3.02
C THR A 386 0.50 34.96 2.84
N ASN A 387 0.81 36.07 3.50
CA ASN A 387 -0.02 37.30 3.47
C ASN A 387 -0.20 37.92 2.06
N ASP A 388 0.46 37.37 1.04
CA ASP A 388 0.33 37.75 -0.36
C ASP A 388 -0.68 36.83 -1.06
N GLY A 389 -1.95 37.25 -1.11
CA GLY A 389 -3.08 36.49 -1.66
C GLY A 389 -3.06 36.24 -3.18
N GLN A 390 -1.91 35.92 -3.77
CA GLN A 390 -1.74 35.78 -5.23
C GLN A 390 -1.23 34.42 -5.69
N ASP A 391 -0.89 33.48 -4.82
CA ASP A 391 -0.33 32.20 -5.28
C ASP A 391 -1.41 31.27 -5.90
N VAL A 392 -1.39 31.16 -7.23
CA VAL A 392 -2.28 30.32 -8.04
C VAL A 392 -2.15 28.84 -7.67
N ALA A 393 -0.96 28.40 -7.26
CA ALA A 393 -0.74 27.01 -6.90
C ALA A 393 -1.47 26.61 -5.61
N LEU A 394 -1.61 27.53 -4.66
CA LEU A 394 -2.32 27.31 -3.40
C LEU A 394 -3.82 27.05 -3.60
N SER A 395 -4.45 27.70 -4.59
CA SER A 395 -5.85 27.42 -4.94
C SER A 395 -6.07 25.99 -5.44
N TYR A 396 -5.11 25.43 -6.19
CA TYR A 396 -5.19 24.02 -6.61
C TYR A 396 -5.04 23.08 -5.41
N ILE A 397 -4.10 23.38 -4.50
CA ILE A 397 -3.87 22.57 -3.29
C ILE A 397 -5.15 22.49 -2.45
N HIS A 398 -5.81 23.61 -2.16
CA HIS A 398 -7.04 23.61 -1.36
C HIS A 398 -8.27 23.04 -2.09
N HIS A 399 -8.23 22.91 -3.42
CA HIS A 399 -9.29 22.20 -4.16
C HIS A 399 -9.09 20.69 -4.12
N ASP A 400 -7.84 20.22 -4.15
CA ASP A 400 -7.53 18.79 -4.21
C ASP A 400 -7.36 18.12 -2.84
N PHE A 401 -6.96 18.88 -1.81
CA PHE A 401 -6.66 18.36 -0.47
C PHE A 401 -7.50 19.06 0.60
N GLU A 402 -8.01 18.26 1.55
CA GLU A 402 -8.86 18.73 2.65
C GLU A 402 -8.01 19.41 3.73
N ASP A 403 -6.86 18.83 4.06
CA ASP A 403 -5.96 19.29 5.12
C ASP A 403 -4.46 19.22 4.75
N GLU A 404 -3.62 19.87 5.56
CA GLU A 404 -2.17 19.86 5.38
C GLU A 404 -1.57 18.42 5.43
N PRO A 405 -2.00 17.54 6.34
CA PRO A 405 -1.55 16.14 6.38
C PRO A 405 -1.80 15.35 5.09
N ASP A 406 -2.99 15.45 4.48
CA ASP A 406 -3.27 14.77 3.22
C ASP A 406 -2.37 15.29 2.08
N TYR A 407 -2.17 16.62 2.03
CA TYR A 407 -1.24 17.23 1.11
C TYR A 407 0.21 16.74 1.31
N GLN A 408 0.71 16.66 2.55
CA GLN A 408 2.06 16.12 2.83
C GLN A 408 2.20 14.67 2.36
N LYS A 409 1.19 13.84 2.62
CA LYS A 409 1.15 12.44 2.18
C LYS A 409 1.21 12.33 0.66
N PHE A 410 0.51 13.21 -0.05
CA PHE A 410 0.56 13.27 -1.50
C PHE A 410 1.92 13.72 -2.03
N ILE A 411 2.54 14.76 -1.46
CA ILE A 411 3.88 15.23 -1.88
C ILE A 411 4.92 14.11 -1.77
N GLY A 412 4.91 13.33 -0.68
CA GLY A 412 5.83 12.21 -0.51
C GLY A 412 5.73 11.20 -1.65
N LYS A 413 4.50 10.84 -2.04
CA LYS A 413 4.25 9.94 -3.17
C LYS A 413 4.64 10.56 -4.52
N ASN A 414 4.31 11.83 -4.73
CA ASN A 414 4.68 12.56 -5.95
C ASN A 414 6.21 12.58 -6.11
N ARG A 415 6.95 12.92 -5.04
CA ARG A 415 8.42 12.91 -5.04
C ARG A 415 8.99 11.55 -5.43
N ALA A 416 8.43 10.44 -4.95
CA ALA A 416 8.87 9.10 -5.35
C ALA A 416 8.74 8.87 -6.88
N ILE A 417 7.68 9.40 -7.50
CA ILE A 417 7.48 9.32 -8.95
C ILE A 417 8.48 10.22 -9.69
N LEU A 418 8.72 11.45 -9.24
CA LEU A 418 9.75 12.34 -9.80
C LEU A 418 11.15 11.70 -9.73
N ILE A 419 11.50 11.11 -8.59
CA ILE A 419 12.76 10.36 -8.40
C ILE A 419 12.86 9.21 -9.41
N ARG A 420 11.79 8.44 -9.58
CA ARG A 420 11.74 7.34 -10.54
C ARG A 420 11.89 7.82 -11.99
N SER A 421 11.34 8.98 -12.34
CA SER A 421 11.50 9.63 -13.65
C SER A 421 12.96 9.92 -13.95
N ILE A 422 13.66 10.58 -13.03
CA ILE A 422 15.10 10.88 -13.19
C ILE A 422 15.92 9.58 -13.29
N ASN A 423 15.60 8.58 -12.44
CA ASN A 423 16.32 7.31 -12.44
C ASN A 423 16.26 6.55 -13.77
N ILE A 424 15.18 6.69 -14.53
CA ILE A 424 15.04 6.06 -15.85
C ILE A 424 15.73 6.87 -16.95
N ILE A 425 15.72 8.20 -16.84
CA ILE A 425 16.36 9.09 -17.81
C ILE A 425 17.89 8.95 -17.77
N CYS A 426 18.48 8.96 -16.58
CA CYS A 426 19.93 9.07 -16.36
C CYS A 426 20.73 7.77 -16.58
N ASN A 427 20.21 6.82 -17.37
CA ASN A 427 20.88 5.53 -17.63
C ASN A 427 22.06 5.64 -18.61
N THR A 428 22.12 6.69 -19.43
CA THR A 428 23.24 6.95 -20.36
C THR A 428 24.06 8.15 -19.88
N SER A 429 25.33 8.18 -20.27
CA SER A 429 26.25 9.25 -19.87
C SER A 429 25.92 10.61 -20.47
N GLU A 430 25.36 10.64 -21.68
CA GLU A 430 24.91 11.87 -22.34
C GLU A 430 23.71 12.50 -21.62
N HIS A 431 22.74 11.71 -21.18
CA HIS A 431 21.59 12.23 -20.43
C HIS A 431 22.02 12.71 -19.05
N LEU A 432 22.95 11.99 -18.42
CA LEU A 432 23.49 12.39 -17.14
C LEU A 432 24.31 13.69 -17.24
N SER A 433 25.08 13.91 -18.31
CA SER A 433 25.81 15.17 -18.49
C SER A 433 24.88 16.38 -18.61
N ILE A 434 23.74 16.21 -19.32
CA ILE A 434 22.68 17.23 -19.39
C ILE A 434 22.09 17.49 -18.00
N ALA A 435 21.80 16.43 -17.23
CA ALA A 435 21.28 16.56 -15.87
C ALA A 435 22.26 17.31 -14.95
N ILE A 436 23.55 16.95 -14.96
CA ILE A 436 24.59 17.62 -14.16
C ILE A 436 24.66 19.12 -14.49
N ARG A 437 24.66 19.47 -15.78
CA ARG A 437 24.70 20.87 -16.21
C ARG A 437 23.52 21.67 -15.66
N ILE A 438 22.31 21.11 -15.76
CA ILE A 438 21.08 21.74 -15.26
C ILE A 438 21.08 21.79 -13.73
N GLY A 439 21.59 20.76 -13.06
CA GLY A 439 21.76 20.74 -11.61
C GLY A 439 22.66 21.85 -11.10
N PHE A 440 23.75 22.15 -11.80
CA PHE A 440 24.62 23.28 -11.47
C PHE A 440 23.97 24.63 -11.79
N ASP A 441 23.29 24.77 -12.93
CA ASP A 441 22.56 26.01 -13.25
C ASP A 441 21.45 26.28 -12.22
N TYR A 442 20.79 25.22 -11.74
CA TYR A 442 19.78 25.29 -10.69
C TYR A 442 20.40 25.63 -9.32
N ALA A 443 21.56 25.07 -8.99
CA ALA A 443 22.31 25.47 -7.79
C ALA A 443 22.63 26.98 -7.84
N ASP A 444 23.17 27.47 -8.95
CA ASP A 444 23.49 28.90 -9.10
C ASP A 444 22.25 29.78 -8.93
N TYR A 445 21.11 29.40 -9.50
CA TYR A 445 19.83 30.07 -9.29
C TYR A 445 19.42 30.09 -7.80
N CYS A 446 19.47 28.94 -7.13
CA CYS A 446 19.12 28.83 -5.70
C CYS A 446 19.98 29.76 -4.84
N PHE A 447 21.29 29.80 -5.09
CA PHE A 447 22.22 30.64 -4.33
C PHE A 447 22.18 32.13 -4.71
N GLN A 448 21.67 32.49 -5.89
CA GLN A 448 21.50 33.89 -6.33
C GLN A 448 20.20 34.51 -5.83
N SER A 449 19.15 33.69 -5.64
CA SER A 449 17.89 34.16 -5.08
C SER A 449 18.12 34.76 -3.68
N VAL A 450 17.63 36.00 -3.47
CA VAL A 450 18.16 37.04 -2.54
C VAL A 450 18.16 36.69 -1.04
N ASN A 451 17.83 35.48 -0.61
CA ASN A 451 18.17 35.05 0.74
C ASN A 451 18.27 33.53 0.80
N ILE A 452 19.37 33.05 1.40
CA ILE A 452 19.56 31.69 1.96
C ILE A 452 18.37 31.26 2.89
N GLN A 453 17.41 32.15 3.15
CA GLN A 453 16.18 31.93 3.88
C GLN A 453 15.08 31.19 3.10
N ASN A 454 15.14 31.07 1.76
CA ASN A 454 14.15 30.26 1.04
C ASN A 454 14.47 28.75 1.15
N LEU A 455 14.18 28.20 2.33
CA LEU A 455 14.50 26.83 2.71
C LEU A 455 13.90 25.78 1.77
N LEU A 456 12.70 26.02 1.24
CA LEU A 456 11.98 25.09 0.36
C LEU A 456 12.71 24.91 -0.98
N LEU A 457 13.28 25.99 -1.51
CA LEU A 457 14.09 25.97 -2.73
C LEU A 457 15.44 25.27 -2.51
N PHE A 458 16.01 25.43 -1.31
CA PHE A 458 17.24 24.72 -0.94
C PHE A 458 17.00 23.23 -0.73
N GLU A 459 15.88 22.85 -0.09
CA GLU A 459 15.45 21.44 0.08
C GLU A 459 15.28 20.73 -1.27
N SER A 460 14.66 21.38 -2.27
CA SER A 460 14.54 20.81 -3.62
C SER A 460 15.89 20.64 -4.31
N LEU A 461 16.84 21.56 -4.11
CA LEU A 461 18.21 21.42 -4.61
C LEU A 461 18.90 20.19 -4.00
N VAL A 462 18.79 20.00 -2.69
CA VAL A 462 19.34 18.81 -2.00
C VAL A 462 18.71 17.54 -2.55
N SER A 463 17.39 17.53 -2.68
CA SER A 463 16.63 16.38 -3.22
C SER A 463 17.07 16.03 -4.65
N TYR A 464 17.25 17.03 -5.51
CA TYR A 464 17.73 16.84 -6.88
C TYR A 464 19.12 16.18 -6.90
N TRP A 465 20.08 16.74 -6.16
CA TRP A 465 21.44 16.22 -6.13
C TRP A 465 21.54 14.84 -5.46
N GLN A 466 20.68 14.53 -4.50
CA GLN A 466 20.64 13.19 -3.89
C GLN A 466 20.27 12.11 -4.91
N ILE A 467 19.41 12.43 -5.88
CA ILE A 467 19.03 11.51 -6.95
C ILE A 467 20.19 11.34 -7.94
N ILE A 468 20.79 12.46 -8.36
CA ILE A 468 21.88 12.47 -9.34
C ILE A 468 23.15 11.79 -8.81
N GLU A 469 23.48 11.98 -7.54
CA GLU A 469 24.64 11.37 -6.88
C GLU A 469 24.65 9.83 -7.01
N LYS A 470 23.48 9.20 -6.91
CA LYS A 470 23.34 7.74 -7.06
C LYS A 470 23.82 7.25 -8.42
N HIS A 471 23.52 7.98 -9.49
CA HIS A 471 23.96 7.67 -10.85
C HIS A 471 25.43 8.01 -11.06
N LEU A 472 25.89 9.13 -10.50
CA LEU A 472 27.30 9.54 -10.54
C LEU A 472 28.20 8.46 -9.93
N ARG A 473 27.83 7.87 -8.79
CA ARG A 473 28.61 6.78 -8.15
C ARG A 473 28.80 5.55 -9.03
N LEU A 474 27.77 5.17 -9.80
CA LEU A 474 27.83 3.98 -10.67
C LEU A 474 28.79 4.19 -11.86
N LEU A 475 28.95 5.44 -12.30
CA LEU A 475 29.73 5.80 -13.48
C LEU A 475 31.16 6.25 -13.13
N LEU A 476 31.37 6.83 -11.95
CA LEU A 476 32.65 7.42 -11.50
C LEU A 476 33.32 6.62 -10.39
N LYS A 477 33.20 5.28 -10.38
CA LYS A 477 33.82 4.42 -9.35
C LYS A 477 35.31 4.80 -9.17
N PRO A 478 35.78 5.11 -7.94
CA PRO A 478 37.10 5.71 -7.74
C PRO A 478 38.32 4.84 -8.11
N LEU A 479 38.15 3.54 -8.41
CA LEU A 479 39.26 2.57 -8.34
C LEU A 479 39.37 1.55 -9.48
N GLU A 480 38.58 1.63 -10.56
CA GLU A 480 38.93 0.84 -11.77
C GLU A 480 39.89 1.64 -12.66
N PRO A 481 41.03 1.07 -13.10
CA PRO A 481 41.94 1.74 -14.01
C PRO A 481 41.19 2.17 -15.28
N PHE A 482 41.26 3.47 -15.56
CA PHE A 482 40.52 4.31 -16.52
C PHE A 482 40.43 3.83 -17.99
N ASN A 483 40.89 2.62 -18.32
CA ASN A 483 41.09 2.22 -19.70
C ASN A 483 39.86 1.64 -20.40
N ASN A 484 38.78 1.25 -19.70
CA ASN A 484 37.69 0.51 -20.37
C ASN A 484 36.25 1.07 -20.28
N ARG A 485 35.99 2.24 -19.68
CA ARG A 485 34.66 2.88 -19.77
C ARG A 485 34.74 4.41 -19.85
N LYS A 486 35.13 4.94 -21.00
CA LYS A 486 34.97 6.37 -21.34
C LYS A 486 33.49 6.68 -21.58
N LEU A 487 32.76 7.00 -20.52
CA LEU A 487 31.33 7.34 -20.61
C LEU A 487 31.11 8.86 -20.73
N LEU A 488 31.94 9.71 -20.11
CA LEU A 488 31.90 11.18 -20.25
C LEU A 488 33.08 11.68 -21.11
N SER A 489 32.91 12.81 -21.81
CA SER A 489 34.03 13.47 -22.48
C SER A 489 35.02 13.99 -21.43
N SER A 490 36.34 13.84 -21.65
CA SER A 490 37.36 14.26 -20.68
C SER A 490 37.34 15.76 -20.37
N THR A 491 36.81 16.57 -21.30
CA THR A 491 36.65 18.01 -21.15
C THR A 491 35.49 18.38 -20.25
N ASP A 492 34.34 17.70 -20.37
CA ASP A 492 33.17 17.95 -19.53
C ASP A 492 33.46 17.53 -18.08
N GLU A 493 34.17 16.43 -17.90
CA GLU A 493 34.51 15.88 -16.58
C GLU A 493 35.32 16.86 -15.73
N LEU A 494 36.37 17.47 -16.29
CA LEU A 494 37.18 18.48 -15.60
C LEU A 494 36.34 19.72 -15.25
N SER A 495 35.49 20.18 -16.16
CA SER A 495 34.64 21.34 -15.94
C SER A 495 33.62 21.11 -14.81
N PHE A 496 33.03 19.92 -14.73
CA PHE A 496 32.10 19.55 -13.68
C PHE A 496 32.79 19.41 -12.32
N CYS A 497 34.00 18.86 -12.28
CA CYS A 497 34.77 18.80 -11.04
C CYS A 497 35.09 20.21 -10.51
N GLN A 498 35.53 21.12 -11.38
CA GLN A 498 35.79 22.52 -10.99
C GLN A 498 34.54 23.22 -10.46
N ARG A 499 33.39 23.07 -11.15
CA ARG A 499 32.12 23.68 -10.72
C ARG A 499 31.61 23.06 -9.41
N GLY A 500 31.75 21.75 -9.25
CA GLY A 500 31.43 21.03 -8.01
C GLY A 500 32.30 21.48 -6.83
N GLN A 501 33.61 21.59 -7.02
CA GLN A 501 34.54 22.08 -6.00
C GLN A 501 34.25 23.53 -5.60
N ALA A 502 33.93 24.41 -6.57
CA ALA A 502 33.52 25.78 -6.28
C ALA A 502 32.24 25.86 -5.42
N LEU A 503 31.28 24.96 -5.67
CA LEU A 503 30.05 24.87 -4.89
C LEU A 503 30.31 24.33 -3.46
N ILE A 504 31.20 23.35 -3.32
CA ILE A 504 31.66 22.83 -2.03
C ILE A 504 32.33 23.95 -1.22
N GLU A 505 33.22 24.74 -1.83
CA GLU A 505 33.88 25.87 -1.16
C GLU A 505 32.86 26.90 -0.67
N LYS A 506 31.83 27.18 -1.47
CA LYS A 506 30.72 28.06 -1.09
C LYS A 506 29.93 27.50 0.10
N LEU A 507 29.69 26.18 0.15
CA LEU A 507 29.00 25.55 1.28
C LEU A 507 29.83 25.56 2.56
N LEU A 508 31.13 25.28 2.47
CA LEU A 508 32.04 25.26 3.63
C LEU A 508 32.29 26.66 4.22
N SER A 509 32.13 27.72 3.42
CA SER A 509 32.31 29.11 3.86
C SER A 509 31.06 29.72 4.52
N ILE A 510 29.88 29.14 4.32
CA ILE A 510 28.63 29.62 4.93
C ILE A 510 28.54 29.12 6.39
N ASN A 511 28.84 30.00 7.34
CA ASN A 511 28.63 29.73 8.78
C ASN A 511 27.21 30.12 9.20
N ASN A 512 26.28 29.17 9.19
CA ASN A 512 24.87 29.37 9.58
C ASN A 512 24.47 28.51 10.80
N ASP A 513 25.21 28.59 11.90
CA ASP A 513 24.87 27.88 13.15
C ASP A 513 23.48 28.26 13.72
N ASN A 514 22.93 29.40 13.31
CA ASN A 514 21.64 29.92 13.78
C ASN A 514 20.41 29.29 13.09
N ASN A 515 20.55 28.70 11.88
CA ASN A 515 19.46 28.03 11.17
C ASN A 515 19.77 26.54 11.00
N LEU A 516 19.28 25.72 11.93
CA LEU A 516 19.55 24.29 11.97
C LEU A 516 19.00 23.53 10.75
N GLU A 517 17.91 23.99 10.12
CA GLU A 517 17.35 23.34 8.93
C GLU A 517 18.22 23.56 7.71
N PHE A 518 18.69 24.79 7.52
CA PHE A 518 19.66 25.09 6.47
C PHE A 518 20.96 24.30 6.67
N LEU A 519 21.48 24.27 7.91
CA LEU A 519 22.67 23.49 8.24
C LEU A 519 22.46 22.00 7.95
N ALA A 520 21.31 21.43 8.31
CA ALA A 520 20.99 20.04 8.03
C ALA A 520 21.00 19.73 6.52
N TYR A 521 20.37 20.57 5.71
CA TYR A 521 20.38 20.43 4.25
C TYR A 521 21.76 20.68 3.64
N SER A 522 22.56 21.61 4.19
CA SER A 522 23.89 21.91 3.67
C SER A 522 24.84 20.73 3.86
N LEU A 523 24.77 20.02 5.01
CA LEU A 523 25.54 18.79 5.23
C LEU A 523 25.18 17.72 4.20
N ARG A 524 23.88 17.51 3.94
CA ARG A 524 23.42 16.53 2.95
C ARG A 524 23.89 16.89 1.54
N LEU A 525 23.78 18.16 1.15
CA LEU A 525 24.26 18.62 -0.16
C LEU A 525 25.78 18.46 -0.29
N LEU A 526 26.55 18.78 0.76
CA LEU A 526 27.99 18.59 0.80
C LEU A 526 28.37 17.12 0.54
N THR A 527 27.67 16.17 1.18
CA THR A 527 27.90 14.73 0.95
C THR A 527 27.52 14.30 -0.47
N ASN A 528 26.44 14.84 -1.04
CA ASN A 528 26.02 14.51 -2.41
C ASN A 528 27.02 15.00 -3.46
N LEU A 529 27.72 16.10 -3.19
CA LEU A 529 28.71 16.70 -4.09
C LEU A 529 30.11 16.10 -3.92
N TYR A 530 30.35 15.24 -2.91
CA TYR A 530 31.67 14.68 -2.60
C TYR A 530 32.32 13.98 -3.80
N VAL A 531 31.53 13.36 -4.69
CA VAL A 531 32.01 12.73 -5.95
C VAL A 531 32.96 13.64 -6.73
N PHE A 532 32.69 14.94 -6.77
CA PHE A 532 33.47 15.91 -7.56
C PHE A 532 34.85 16.23 -6.97
N THR A 533 35.13 15.79 -5.74
CA THR A 533 36.45 15.94 -5.10
C THR A 533 37.45 14.87 -5.55
N ARG A 534 36.99 13.80 -6.22
CA ARG A 534 37.83 12.65 -6.63
C ARG A 534 38.57 11.96 -5.48
N GLY A 535 38.13 12.17 -4.24
CA GLY A 535 38.81 11.64 -3.07
C GLY A 535 40.15 12.32 -2.77
N GLU A 536 40.38 13.54 -3.27
CA GLU A 536 41.55 14.34 -2.90
C GLU A 536 41.58 14.56 -1.37
N ASN A 537 42.76 14.33 -0.77
CA ASN A 537 42.93 14.36 0.69
C ASN A 537 42.56 15.72 1.30
N THR A 538 42.90 16.83 0.64
CA THR A 538 42.63 18.20 1.12
C THR A 538 41.13 18.46 1.26
N TRP A 539 40.33 18.13 0.25
CA TRP A 539 38.88 18.26 0.28
C TRP A 539 38.24 17.30 1.27
N THR A 540 38.69 16.05 1.28
CA THR A 540 38.18 15.02 2.19
C THR A 540 38.37 15.43 3.64
N GLN A 541 39.54 15.92 4.02
CA GLN A 541 39.81 16.43 5.36
C GLN A 541 38.87 17.57 5.75
N ARG A 542 38.76 18.62 4.92
CA ARG A 542 37.91 19.80 5.21
C ARG A 542 36.44 19.44 5.37
N ILE A 543 35.94 18.54 4.53
CA ILE A 543 34.55 18.05 4.57
C ILE A 543 34.30 17.25 5.85
N LEU A 544 35.20 16.31 6.19
CA LEU A 544 35.08 15.51 7.41
C LEU A 544 35.16 16.38 8.66
N GLU A 545 36.10 17.32 8.75
CA GLU A 545 36.21 18.26 9.88
C GLU A 545 34.92 19.05 10.09
N HIS A 546 34.32 19.56 9.01
CA HIS A 546 33.05 20.30 9.09
C HIS A 546 31.88 19.40 9.55
N LEU A 547 31.75 18.19 8.98
CA LEU A 547 30.69 17.24 9.33
C LEU A 547 30.81 16.78 10.79
N PHE A 548 31.99 16.33 11.20
CA PHE A 548 32.23 15.86 12.57
C PHE A 548 32.05 16.98 13.59
N ARG A 549 32.62 18.17 13.35
CA ARG A 549 32.41 19.34 14.23
C ARG A 549 30.92 19.63 14.40
N THR A 550 30.16 19.59 13.30
CA THR A 550 28.72 19.86 13.35
C THR A 550 27.98 18.81 14.17
N ILE A 551 28.33 17.53 14.06
CA ILE A 551 27.70 16.44 14.80
C ILE A 551 28.11 16.42 16.28
N THR A 552 29.36 16.74 16.61
CA THR A 552 29.87 16.69 18.00
C THR A 552 29.59 17.97 18.80
N THR A 553 29.08 19.03 18.18
CA THR A 553 28.73 20.27 18.88
C THR A 553 27.51 20.06 19.77
N GLU A 554 27.66 20.32 21.07
CA GLU A 554 26.54 20.34 22.01
C GLU A 554 25.61 21.52 21.71
N ARG A 555 24.34 21.24 21.43
CA ARG A 555 23.31 22.26 21.19
C ARG A 555 22.17 22.08 22.18
N GLN A 556 21.63 23.20 22.66
CA GLN A 556 20.45 23.15 23.53
C GLN A 556 19.29 22.48 22.79
N MET A 557 18.67 21.47 23.40
CA MET A 557 17.56 20.76 22.79
C MET A 557 16.34 21.67 22.76
N VAL A 558 16.06 22.25 21.59
CA VAL A 558 14.76 22.88 21.31
C VAL A 558 13.71 21.74 21.29
N PRO A 559 12.50 21.94 21.84
CA PRO A 559 11.46 20.89 21.91
C PRO A 559 10.95 20.40 20.55
N LYS A 560 11.34 21.02 19.42
CA LYS A 560 11.03 20.56 18.06
C LYS A 560 12.01 19.48 17.62
N SER A 561 11.56 18.53 16.79
CA SER A 561 12.43 17.52 16.17
C SER A 561 13.67 18.19 15.57
N ASN A 562 14.87 17.81 16.01
CA ASN A 562 16.09 18.46 15.54
C ASN A 562 16.31 18.12 14.05
N PRO A 563 16.28 19.10 13.12
CA PRO A 563 16.41 18.83 11.68
C PRO A 563 17.75 18.16 11.33
N LEU A 564 18.79 18.38 12.14
CA LEU A 564 20.05 17.68 12.01
C LEU A 564 19.88 16.16 12.18
N GLN A 565 18.99 15.69 13.06
CA GLN A 565 18.74 14.25 13.22
C GLN A 565 18.24 13.61 11.91
N LYS A 566 17.42 14.33 11.13
CA LYS A 566 16.89 13.84 9.85
C LYS A 566 17.97 13.73 8.76
N GLN A 567 18.97 14.61 8.79
CA GLN A 567 19.99 14.69 7.73
C GLN A 567 21.36 14.12 8.11
N ALA A 568 21.67 13.99 9.40
CA ALA A 568 23.00 13.60 9.88
C ALA A 568 23.41 12.16 9.51
N SER A 569 22.47 11.31 9.09
CA SER A 569 22.80 10.02 8.48
C SER A 569 23.64 10.16 7.20
N CYS A 570 23.74 11.36 6.62
CA CYS A 570 24.62 11.65 5.48
C CYS A 570 26.08 11.27 5.74
N LEU A 571 26.56 11.33 6.99
CA LEU A 571 27.91 10.90 7.33
C LEU A 571 28.08 9.38 7.23
N ILE A 572 27.05 8.62 7.61
CA ILE A 572 27.00 7.16 7.44
C ILE A 572 27.05 6.84 5.94
N ASP A 573 26.22 7.51 5.13
CA ASP A 573 26.19 7.34 3.68
C ASP A 573 27.57 7.66 3.07
N LEU A 574 28.21 8.74 3.48
CA LEU A 574 29.55 9.10 3.03
C LEU A 574 30.56 7.97 3.32
N CYS A 575 30.53 7.40 4.53
CA CYS A 575 31.41 6.30 4.93
C CYS A 575 31.11 5.00 4.15
N LEU A 576 29.84 4.66 3.93
CA LEU A 576 29.45 3.46 3.17
C LEU A 576 29.94 3.54 1.71
N ASN A 577 29.86 4.72 1.10
CA ASN A 577 30.15 4.88 -0.32
C ASN A 577 31.63 5.20 -0.62
N TYR A 578 32.32 5.88 0.30
CA TYR A 578 33.69 6.38 0.11
C TYR A 578 34.65 5.95 1.23
N GLY A 579 34.31 4.89 1.98
CA GLY A 579 35.10 4.43 3.12
C GLY A 579 36.56 4.11 2.79
N HIS A 580 36.85 3.63 1.59
CA HIS A 580 38.23 3.38 1.12
C HIS A 580 39.11 4.63 1.07
N THR A 581 38.55 5.81 0.78
CA THR A 581 39.29 7.09 0.82
C THR A 581 39.37 7.62 2.24
N ILE A 582 38.29 7.45 3.01
CA ILE A 582 38.14 8.03 4.35
C ILE A 582 38.93 7.26 5.42
N VAL A 583 39.20 5.97 5.21
CA VAL A 583 39.88 5.09 6.19
C VAL A 583 41.26 5.62 6.64
N ILE A 584 41.93 6.44 5.83
CA ILE A 584 43.21 7.09 6.20
C ILE A 584 43.05 7.96 7.46
N TYR A 585 41.89 8.57 7.66
CA TYR A 585 41.56 9.41 8.82
C TYR A 585 41.01 8.60 10.00
N PHE A 586 40.93 7.27 9.90
CA PHE A 586 40.32 6.41 10.93
C PHE A 586 40.90 6.66 12.32
N ASN A 587 42.23 6.73 12.46
CA ASN A 587 42.87 6.88 13.76
C ASN A 587 42.51 8.21 14.45
N ASP A 588 42.40 9.29 13.69
CA ASP A 588 42.02 10.60 14.22
C ASP A 588 40.56 10.60 14.67
N LEU A 589 39.66 10.06 13.83
CA LEU A 589 38.23 9.93 14.13
C LEU A 589 37.98 9.00 15.33
N PHE A 590 38.74 7.90 15.41
CA PHE A 590 38.69 6.93 16.50
C PHE A 590 39.13 7.58 17.81
N LYS A 591 40.23 8.33 17.81
CA LYS A 591 40.73 9.03 19.00
C LYS A 591 39.74 10.07 19.53
N VAL A 592 39.17 10.90 18.64
CA VAL A 592 38.14 11.87 19.02
C VAL A 592 36.94 11.18 19.67
N THR A 593 36.49 10.07 19.09
CA THR A 593 35.37 9.30 19.64
C THR A 593 35.73 8.64 20.97
N GLN A 594 36.94 8.11 21.12
CA GLN A 594 37.42 7.51 22.37
C GLN A 594 37.49 8.54 23.49
N ASP A 595 37.96 9.75 23.22
CA ASP A 595 38.01 10.85 24.19
C ASP A 595 36.60 11.26 24.63
N LEU A 596 35.64 11.34 23.70
CA LEU A 596 34.23 11.56 24.02
C LEU A 596 33.66 10.43 24.88
N VAL A 597 33.96 9.16 24.58
CA VAL A 597 33.49 8.01 25.37
C VAL A 597 34.04 8.06 26.79
N ARG A 598 35.32 8.42 26.96
CA ARG A 598 35.95 8.60 28.28
C ARG A 598 35.29 9.71 29.07
N GLN A 599 34.99 10.85 28.44
CA GLN A 599 34.25 11.95 29.09
C GLN A 599 32.86 11.47 29.51
N GLN A 600 32.11 10.84 28.61
CA GLN A 600 30.75 10.38 28.86
C GLN A 600 30.62 9.34 29.98
N THR A 601 31.62 8.47 30.13
CA THR A 601 31.66 7.42 31.16
C THR A 601 32.23 7.89 32.50
N SER A 602 32.82 9.10 32.55
CA SER A 602 33.34 9.72 33.76
C SER A 602 32.22 10.31 34.65
N MET A 603 32.46 10.37 35.96
CA MET A 603 31.52 10.96 36.93
C MET A 603 31.61 12.49 37.01
N GLU A 604 32.69 13.10 36.52
CA GLU A 604 32.99 14.53 36.73
C GLU A 604 32.64 15.41 35.50
N GLN A 605 32.67 14.88 34.28
CA GLN A 605 32.43 15.64 33.04
C GLN A 605 31.63 14.83 32.00
N GLN A 606 30.31 14.69 32.20
CA GLN A 606 29.45 14.03 31.21
C GLN A 606 29.10 14.95 30.03
N THR A 607 29.41 14.52 28.81
CA THR A 607 28.95 15.20 27.59
C THR A 607 27.42 15.15 27.49
N LYS A 608 26.81 16.15 26.85
CA LYS A 608 25.35 16.25 26.62
C LYS A 608 24.96 15.94 25.18
N LEU A 609 25.66 14.99 24.56
CA LEU A 609 25.27 14.45 23.25
C LEU A 609 24.01 13.58 23.36
N ALA A 610 23.16 13.67 22.34
CA ALA A 610 21.96 12.85 22.17
C ALA A 610 22.32 11.44 21.67
N GLY A 611 21.45 10.45 21.94
CA GLY A 611 21.70 9.06 21.55
C GLY A 611 21.90 8.84 20.04
N TRP A 612 21.22 9.62 19.19
CA TRP A 612 21.40 9.54 17.74
C TRP A 612 22.78 10.03 17.28
N GLN A 613 23.37 11.05 17.92
CA GLN A 613 24.72 11.55 17.60
C GLN A 613 25.75 10.46 17.89
N TRP A 614 25.61 9.79 19.04
CA TRP A 614 26.43 8.65 19.41
C TRP A 614 26.31 7.47 18.43
N SER A 615 25.08 7.15 18.01
CA SER A 615 24.83 6.10 17.01
C SER A 615 25.58 6.38 15.72
N ILE A 616 25.49 7.61 15.19
CA ILE A 616 26.17 8.01 13.95
C ILE A 616 27.69 7.87 14.07
N LEU A 617 28.29 8.42 15.13
CA LEU A 617 29.75 8.38 15.32
C LEU A 617 30.27 6.94 15.34
N VAL A 618 29.60 6.07 16.10
CA VAL A 618 30.04 4.67 16.25
C VAL A 618 29.71 3.83 15.02
N GLU A 619 28.57 4.06 14.36
CA GLU A 619 28.24 3.40 13.10
C GLU A 619 29.24 3.78 12.00
N CYS A 620 29.65 5.04 11.90
CA CYS A 620 30.69 5.48 10.96
C CYS A 620 32.03 4.79 11.22
N LEU A 621 32.48 4.72 12.48
CA LEU A 621 33.70 3.99 12.82
C LEU A 621 33.59 2.49 12.50
N ALA A 622 32.44 1.87 12.78
CA ALA A 622 32.18 0.47 12.48
C ALA A 622 32.25 0.17 10.97
N ILE A 623 31.71 1.07 10.14
CA ILE A 623 31.80 0.97 8.68
C ILE A 623 33.26 1.08 8.22
N LEU A 624 34.01 2.07 8.72
CA LEU A 624 35.41 2.25 8.37
C LEU A 624 36.28 1.08 8.84
N LEU A 625 35.97 0.49 9.99
CA LEU A 625 36.63 -0.73 10.49
C LEU A 625 36.51 -1.91 9.53
N ASN A 626 35.45 -1.99 8.72
CA ASN A 626 35.28 -3.09 7.77
C ASN A 626 36.37 -3.12 6.68
N HIS A 627 37.04 -2.00 6.39
CA HIS A 627 38.12 -1.91 5.41
C HIS A 627 39.47 -2.51 5.87
N PHE A 628 39.64 -2.81 7.15
CA PHE A 628 40.84 -3.52 7.61
C PHE A 628 40.81 -4.99 7.17
N GLU A 629 41.97 -5.59 6.89
CA GLU A 629 42.03 -6.99 6.43
C GLU A 629 42.29 -7.99 7.57
N SER A 630 42.86 -7.57 8.70
CA SER A 630 43.21 -8.47 9.81
C SER A 630 42.06 -8.63 10.82
N PHE A 631 41.69 -9.87 11.15
CA PHE A 631 40.71 -10.17 12.20
C PHE A 631 41.15 -9.64 13.56
N GLU A 632 42.41 -9.85 13.93
CA GLU A 632 42.95 -9.50 15.25
C GLU A 632 42.95 -7.98 15.46
N GLN A 633 43.39 -7.22 14.45
CA GLN A 633 43.39 -5.76 14.51
C GLN A 633 41.97 -5.21 14.69
N LYS A 634 40.99 -5.71 13.93
CA LYS A 634 39.58 -5.30 14.11
C LYS A 634 39.07 -5.62 15.50
N ALA A 635 39.33 -6.83 15.99
CA ALA A 635 38.87 -7.27 17.30
C ALA A 635 39.40 -6.38 18.43
N ILE A 636 40.66 -5.91 18.34
CA ILE A 636 41.25 -4.98 19.31
C ILE A 636 40.51 -3.64 19.31
N PHE A 637 40.34 -3.00 18.15
CA PHE A 637 39.64 -1.71 18.07
C PHE A 637 38.17 -1.81 18.53
N ILE A 638 37.48 -2.90 18.17
CA ILE A 638 36.11 -3.14 18.63
C ILE A 638 36.09 -3.31 20.15
N ASN A 639 37.02 -4.07 20.72
CA ASN A 639 37.12 -4.23 22.16
C ASN A 639 37.33 -2.89 22.87
N GLU A 640 38.21 -2.02 22.38
CA GLU A 640 38.44 -0.70 22.97
C GLU A 640 37.18 0.18 23.02
N LEU A 641 36.29 0.07 22.02
CA LEU A 641 35.00 0.78 22.01
C LEU A 641 33.94 0.13 22.91
N VAL A 642 33.96 -1.21 23.03
CA VAL A 642 32.98 -1.98 23.81
C VAL A 642 33.28 -1.92 25.32
N GLN A 643 34.56 -1.98 25.72
CA GLN A 643 34.98 -2.12 27.11
C GLN A 643 34.39 -1.08 28.09
N PRO A 644 34.34 0.23 27.78
CA PRO A 644 33.75 1.22 28.69
C PRO A 644 32.28 0.96 29.01
N PHE A 645 31.52 0.49 28.01
CA PHE A 645 30.10 0.15 28.17
C PHE A 645 29.91 -1.24 28.79
N ALA A 646 30.82 -2.18 28.51
CA ALA A 646 30.87 -3.47 29.18
C ALA A 646 31.02 -3.31 30.70
N GLN A 647 31.84 -2.37 31.16
CA GLN A 647 32.00 -2.05 32.58
C GLN A 647 30.73 -1.47 33.23
N ILE A 648 29.93 -0.72 32.48
CA ILE A 648 28.64 -0.20 32.95
C ILE A 648 27.63 -1.36 33.10
N LEU A 649 27.58 -2.25 32.10
CA LEU A 649 26.70 -3.42 32.11
C LEU A 649 27.10 -4.45 33.18
N SER A 650 28.40 -4.64 33.44
CA SER A 650 28.84 -5.54 34.51
C SER A 650 28.52 -4.99 35.90
N LYS A 651 28.64 -3.67 36.11
CA LYS A 651 28.14 -3.02 37.34
C LYS A 651 26.64 -3.25 37.54
N PHE A 652 25.86 -3.11 36.46
CA PHE A 652 24.43 -3.43 36.48
C PHE A 652 24.17 -4.88 36.89
N ASP A 653 24.88 -5.83 36.28
CA ASP A 653 24.69 -7.25 36.54
C ASP A 653 25.00 -7.62 38.00
N LEU A 654 26.01 -6.99 38.61
CA LEU A 654 26.38 -7.18 40.02
C LEU A 654 25.36 -6.60 41.01
N HIS A 655 24.75 -5.45 40.69
CA HIS A 655 23.86 -4.73 41.61
C HIS A 655 22.38 -5.11 41.50
N VAL A 656 21.95 -5.68 40.37
CA VAL A 656 20.55 -6.01 40.11
C VAL A 656 20.35 -7.52 40.16
N ASN A 657 19.60 -8.03 41.15
CA ASN A 657 19.36 -9.46 41.34
C ASN A 657 17.87 -9.85 41.24
N ASP A 658 16.98 -8.88 41.24
CA ASP A 658 15.53 -9.08 41.14
C ASP A 658 14.84 -7.89 40.44
N LEU A 659 13.54 -8.02 40.15
CA LEU A 659 12.78 -6.98 39.45
C LEU A 659 12.69 -5.67 40.26
N ARG A 660 12.69 -5.74 41.60
CA ARG A 660 12.63 -4.54 42.45
C ARG A 660 13.95 -3.77 42.42
N SER A 661 15.08 -4.45 42.61
CA SER A 661 16.40 -3.82 42.46
C SER A 661 16.61 -3.24 41.07
N PHE A 662 16.04 -3.85 40.02
CA PHE A 662 16.05 -3.30 38.66
C PHE A 662 15.33 -1.95 38.55
N ILE A 663 14.08 -1.88 39.04
CA ILE A 663 13.25 -0.66 39.05
C ILE A 663 13.95 0.46 39.83
N ASP A 664 14.56 0.12 40.96
CA ASP A 664 15.27 1.05 41.84
C ASP A 664 16.56 1.57 41.19
N TYR A 665 17.33 0.67 40.57
CA TYR A 665 18.61 0.99 39.92
C TYR A 665 18.44 1.93 38.71
N ILE A 666 17.43 1.67 37.87
CA ILE A 666 17.09 2.53 36.73
C ILE A 666 16.30 3.78 37.18
N GLY A 667 15.66 3.75 38.35
CA GLY A 667 14.84 4.85 38.82
C GLY A 667 13.52 4.96 38.04
N LEU A 668 12.88 3.83 37.75
CA LEU A 668 11.50 3.79 37.24
C LEU A 668 10.50 4.04 38.39
N LYS A 669 10.68 5.17 39.07
CA LYS A 669 9.88 5.66 40.21
C LYS A 669 9.55 7.14 40.01
N PRO A 670 8.49 7.68 40.66
CA PRO A 670 8.02 9.05 40.42
C PRO A 670 9.09 10.13 40.69
N THR A 671 9.98 9.89 41.64
CA THR A 671 11.11 10.78 41.97
C THR A 671 12.40 9.96 41.96
N PRO A 672 13.10 9.84 40.82
CA PRO A 672 14.36 9.12 40.76
C PRO A 672 15.49 9.94 41.40
N ASP A 673 16.36 9.27 42.15
CA ASP A 673 17.60 9.88 42.65
C ASP A 673 18.53 10.25 41.47
N ALA A 674 19.39 11.25 41.67
CA ALA A 674 20.35 11.69 40.63
C ALA A 674 21.24 10.53 40.13
N ILE A 675 21.57 9.58 41.01
CA ILE A 675 22.35 8.38 40.68
C ILE A 675 21.55 7.46 39.75
N SER A 676 20.28 7.16 40.08
CA SER A 676 19.42 6.30 39.25
C SER A 676 19.14 6.95 37.89
N ALA A 677 18.94 8.27 37.84
CA ALA A 677 18.79 8.99 36.57
C ALA A 677 20.05 8.91 35.68
N SER A 678 21.23 8.99 36.29
CA SER A 678 22.51 8.77 35.60
C SER A 678 22.64 7.33 35.10
N ASN A 679 22.32 6.34 35.94
CA ASN A 679 22.34 4.92 35.59
C ASN A 679 21.41 4.60 34.41
N GLN A 680 20.17 5.11 34.44
CA GLN A 680 19.22 4.97 33.33
C GLN A 680 19.81 5.51 32.03
N ARG A 681 20.33 6.74 32.07
CA ARG A 681 20.92 7.38 30.89
C ARG A 681 22.09 6.57 30.34
N LEU A 682 22.98 6.09 31.20
CA LEU A 682 24.15 5.32 30.81
C LEU A 682 23.79 3.94 30.25
N ILE A 683 22.85 3.21 30.86
CA ILE A 683 22.38 1.92 30.33
C ILE A 683 21.71 2.10 28.97
N PHE A 684 20.79 3.06 28.86
CA PHE A 684 20.07 3.28 27.60
C PHE A 684 21.05 3.64 26.49
N LEU A 685 21.98 4.57 26.78
CA LEU A 685 23.02 4.96 25.83
C LEU A 685 23.94 3.78 25.46
N SER A 686 24.32 2.95 26.43
CA SER A 686 25.17 1.77 26.19
C SER A 686 24.52 0.82 25.20
N ILE A 687 23.23 0.52 25.34
CA ILE A 687 22.51 -0.36 24.42
C ILE A 687 22.39 0.27 23.03
N HIS A 688 22.08 1.56 22.93
CA HIS A 688 22.05 2.26 21.64
C HIS A 688 23.40 2.19 20.90
N ILE A 689 24.51 2.45 21.59
CA ILE A 689 25.86 2.45 21.02
C ILE A 689 26.28 1.04 20.60
N LEU A 690 26.12 0.05 21.49
CA LEU A 690 26.47 -1.34 21.21
C LEU A 690 25.64 -1.92 20.06
N CYS A 691 24.35 -1.55 19.97
CA CYS A 691 23.49 -1.91 18.85
C CYS A 691 24.00 -1.33 17.53
N GLY A 692 24.33 -0.04 17.49
CA GLY A 692 24.85 0.63 16.29
C GLY A 692 26.18 0.02 15.82
N LEU A 693 27.09 -0.23 16.76
CA LEU A 693 28.39 -0.86 16.51
C LEU A 693 28.23 -2.25 15.90
N LEU A 694 27.49 -3.14 16.57
CA LEU A 694 27.38 -4.53 16.14
C LEU A 694 26.68 -4.66 14.78
N ARG A 695 25.65 -3.84 14.53
CA ARG A 695 24.86 -3.87 13.29
C ARG A 695 25.68 -3.55 12.05
N ARG A 696 26.71 -2.70 12.16
CA ARG A 696 27.52 -2.22 11.02
C ARG A 696 28.80 -3.03 10.78
N ILE A 697 29.19 -3.90 11.70
CA ILE A 697 30.35 -4.76 11.52
C ILE A 697 29.98 -5.89 10.56
N THR A 698 30.62 -5.90 9.39
CA THR A 698 30.33 -6.88 8.33
C THR A 698 31.42 -7.94 8.25
N LEU A 699 31.04 -9.11 7.75
CA LEU A 699 31.97 -10.20 7.45
C LEU A 699 32.63 -9.94 6.10
N PRO A 700 33.94 -10.23 5.94
CA PRO A 700 34.59 -10.12 4.64
C PRO A 700 33.92 -11.07 3.62
N THR A 701 33.69 -10.57 2.40
CA THR A 701 33.13 -11.38 1.29
C THR A 701 34.21 -12.08 0.47
N ASP A 702 35.42 -11.52 0.43
CA ASP A 702 36.51 -12.05 -0.39
C ASP A 702 37.16 -13.28 0.27
N PRO A 703 37.22 -14.43 -0.43
CA PRO A 703 37.71 -15.68 0.17
C PRO A 703 39.20 -15.61 0.53
N THR A 704 39.99 -14.82 -0.19
CA THR A 704 41.42 -14.59 0.07
C THR A 704 41.65 -13.79 1.36
N ILE A 705 40.83 -12.77 1.61
CA ILE A 705 40.86 -11.99 2.86
C ILE A 705 40.41 -12.88 4.02
N CYS A 706 39.40 -13.73 3.81
CA CYS A 706 38.94 -14.66 4.84
C CYS A 706 40.04 -15.64 5.28
N SER A 707 40.79 -16.20 4.32
CA SER A 707 41.86 -17.16 4.61
C SER A 707 43.10 -16.48 5.21
N ASN A 708 43.55 -15.37 4.62
CA ASN A 708 44.79 -14.71 5.02
C ASN A 708 44.62 -13.82 6.26
N GLY A 709 43.43 -13.25 6.44
CA GLY A 709 43.08 -12.36 7.54
C GLY A 709 42.67 -13.06 8.83
N GLY A 710 42.64 -14.40 8.85
CA GLY A 710 42.35 -15.20 10.05
C GLY A 710 40.87 -15.29 10.45
N TYR A 711 39.94 -15.15 9.51
CA TYR A 711 38.50 -15.18 9.81
C TYR A 711 37.89 -16.58 9.79
N GLN A 712 38.55 -17.58 9.21
CA GLN A 712 37.98 -18.92 9.05
C GLN A 712 38.18 -19.79 10.28
N GLU A 713 37.12 -20.49 10.67
CA GLU A 713 37.17 -21.53 11.71
C GLU A 713 36.20 -22.67 11.40
N THR A 714 36.59 -23.89 11.71
CA THR A 714 35.76 -25.09 11.52
C THR A 714 34.96 -25.40 12.78
N PHE A 715 33.64 -25.59 12.62
CA PHE A 715 32.74 -26.04 13.68
C PHE A 715 31.78 -27.09 13.13
N ASP A 716 31.71 -28.25 13.78
CA ASP A 716 30.88 -29.39 13.39
C ASP A 716 31.02 -29.82 11.91
N GLY A 717 32.25 -29.78 11.39
CA GLY A 717 32.58 -30.13 9.99
C GLY A 717 32.28 -29.04 8.96
N ILE A 718 31.71 -27.90 9.36
CA ILE A 718 31.39 -26.76 8.49
C ILE A 718 32.39 -25.62 8.75
N VAL A 719 32.93 -25.02 7.69
CA VAL A 719 33.79 -23.83 7.78
C VAL A 719 32.89 -22.59 7.92
N TYR A 720 33.07 -21.86 9.02
CA TYR A 720 32.40 -20.59 9.27
C TYR A 720 33.39 -19.42 9.19
N ILE A 721 32.86 -18.26 8.81
CA ILE A 721 33.56 -16.97 8.88
C ILE A 721 33.19 -16.33 10.23
N ARG A 722 34.18 -16.14 11.09
CA ARG A 722 34.02 -15.54 12.42
C ARG A 722 33.82 -14.04 12.31
N ASN A 723 32.97 -13.50 13.19
CA ASN A 723 32.78 -12.07 13.32
C ASN A 723 33.81 -11.48 14.32
N PRO A 724 34.61 -10.45 13.95
CA PRO A 724 35.55 -9.79 14.86
C PRO A 724 34.94 -9.18 16.12
N ALA A 725 33.63 -8.92 16.13
CA ALA A 725 32.92 -8.44 17.31
C ALA A 725 32.64 -9.54 18.34
N ALA A 726 32.66 -10.82 17.92
CA ALA A 726 32.26 -11.93 18.78
C ALA A 726 33.04 -12.01 20.10
N PRO A 727 34.39 -11.85 20.15
CA PRO A 727 35.15 -11.96 21.40
C PRO A 727 34.70 -10.97 22.48
N SER A 728 34.37 -9.74 22.09
CA SER A 728 33.98 -8.66 23.01
C SER A 728 32.51 -8.78 23.44
N PHE A 729 31.61 -9.12 22.50
CA PHE A 729 30.17 -9.17 22.77
C PHE A 729 29.74 -10.45 23.51
N ILE A 730 30.44 -11.58 23.31
CA ILE A 730 30.13 -12.83 24.00
C ILE A 730 30.32 -12.72 25.52
N GLN A 731 31.21 -11.86 25.99
CA GLN A 731 31.39 -11.64 27.43
C GLN A 731 30.15 -10.98 28.07
N LEU A 732 29.27 -10.38 27.26
CA LEU A 732 28.09 -9.63 27.71
C LEU A 732 26.78 -10.43 27.61
N THR A 733 26.82 -11.72 27.26
CA THR A 733 25.62 -12.56 27.08
C THR A 733 24.66 -12.46 28.26
N HIS A 734 25.16 -12.70 29.48
CA HIS A 734 24.34 -12.70 30.68
C HIS A 734 23.70 -11.33 30.93
N CYS A 735 24.43 -10.23 30.70
CA CYS A 735 23.92 -8.88 30.87
C CYS A 735 22.74 -8.59 29.92
N PHE A 736 22.87 -8.92 28.63
CA PHE A 736 21.83 -8.65 27.63
C PHE A 736 20.55 -9.43 27.91
N PHE A 737 20.66 -10.74 28.17
CA PHE A 737 19.47 -11.57 28.41
C PHE A 737 18.84 -11.29 29.78
N LYS A 738 19.63 -10.94 30.80
CA LYS A 738 19.09 -10.49 32.10
C LYS A 738 18.30 -9.18 31.96
N LEU A 739 18.83 -8.22 31.20
CA LEU A 739 18.16 -6.96 30.90
C LEU A 739 16.84 -7.19 30.15
N LEU A 740 16.84 -8.04 29.12
CA LEU A 740 15.64 -8.42 28.37
C LEU A 740 14.59 -9.07 29.29
N THR A 741 15.02 -10.03 30.13
CA THR A 741 14.12 -10.74 31.04
C THR A 741 13.42 -9.80 32.01
N TYR A 742 14.13 -8.81 32.58
CA TYR A 742 13.51 -7.81 33.44
C TYR A 742 12.58 -6.88 32.67
N CYS A 743 12.92 -6.49 31.45
CA CYS A 743 12.04 -5.70 30.60
C CYS A 743 10.73 -6.43 30.29
N HIS A 744 10.79 -7.73 29.99
CA HIS A 744 9.58 -8.57 29.82
C HIS A 744 8.79 -8.67 31.13
N ALA A 745 9.46 -8.88 32.26
CA ALA A 745 8.82 -8.97 33.57
C ALA A 745 8.11 -7.69 34.00
N LEU A 746 8.49 -6.51 33.48
CA LEU A 746 7.79 -5.25 33.75
C LEU A 746 6.33 -5.25 33.26
N HIS A 747 6.01 -6.04 32.23
CA HIS A 747 4.65 -6.16 31.68
C HIS A 747 3.74 -7.07 32.50
N SER A 748 4.29 -7.85 33.44
CA SER A 748 3.48 -8.69 34.33
C SER A 748 2.55 -7.85 35.22
N PRO A 749 1.31 -8.28 35.48
CA PRO A 749 0.39 -7.58 36.39
C PRO A 749 0.91 -7.49 37.83
N ASP A 750 1.83 -8.39 38.22
CA ASP A 750 2.46 -8.38 39.54
C ASP A 750 3.65 -7.39 39.63
N SER A 751 4.03 -6.77 38.52
CA SER A 751 5.09 -5.76 38.45
C SER A 751 4.74 -4.55 39.33
N PRO A 752 5.68 -4.04 40.15
CA PRO A 752 5.50 -2.79 40.88
C PRO A 752 5.19 -1.59 39.97
N LEU A 753 5.61 -1.64 38.70
CA LEU A 753 5.39 -0.58 37.72
C LEU A 753 3.90 -0.46 37.34
N SER A 754 3.18 -1.59 37.25
CA SER A 754 1.76 -1.63 36.84
C SER A 754 0.85 -0.83 37.78
N LYS A 755 1.23 -0.74 39.07
CA LYS A 755 0.50 -0.03 40.13
C LYS A 755 1.02 1.39 40.38
N SER A 756 1.99 1.84 39.60
CA SER A 756 2.63 3.16 39.73
C SER A 756 2.05 4.18 38.74
N SER A 757 2.37 5.46 38.95
CA SER A 757 2.06 6.53 37.98
C SER A 757 2.82 6.39 36.65
N LEU A 758 3.78 5.47 36.55
CA LEU A 758 4.60 5.19 35.37
C LEU A 758 4.09 3.99 34.55
N SER A 759 2.86 3.50 34.82
CA SER A 759 2.28 2.37 34.08
C SER A 759 2.17 2.62 32.57
N PHE A 760 2.11 3.88 32.14
CA PHE A 760 2.14 4.27 30.73
C PHE A 760 3.39 3.80 29.98
N LEU A 761 4.51 3.52 30.66
CA LEU A 761 5.73 3.02 29.99
C LEU A 761 5.54 1.64 29.36
N SER A 762 4.56 0.86 29.83
CA SER A 762 4.21 -0.45 29.28
C SER A 762 3.23 -0.36 28.11
N THR A 763 2.65 0.83 27.84
CA THR A 763 1.72 1.05 26.74
C THR A 763 2.44 1.58 25.51
N MET A 764 1.70 1.63 24.40
CA MET A 764 2.18 2.08 23.11
C MET A 764 2.34 3.61 23.08
N THR A 765 3.40 4.12 22.45
CA THR A 765 3.64 5.58 22.36
C THR A 765 2.71 6.23 21.31
N ASP A 766 2.54 7.55 21.38
CA ASP A 766 1.78 8.30 20.37
C ASP A 766 2.37 8.13 18.96
N ALA A 767 3.70 8.10 18.86
CA ALA A 767 4.42 7.88 17.60
C ALA A 767 4.14 6.48 17.04
N ASP A 768 4.17 5.45 17.89
CA ASP A 768 3.80 4.10 17.48
C ASP A 768 2.34 4.06 17.00
N LYS A 769 1.41 4.73 17.70
CA LYS A 769 -0.02 4.80 17.29
C LYS A 769 -0.17 5.43 15.91
N ALA A 770 0.51 6.55 15.67
CA ALA A 770 0.48 7.25 14.38
C ALA A 770 0.92 6.33 13.23
N VAL A 771 1.93 5.48 13.46
CA VAL A 771 2.37 4.50 12.47
C VAL A 771 1.25 3.53 12.07
N TYR A 772 0.62 2.86 13.04
CA TYR A 772 -0.40 1.85 12.72
C TYR A 772 -1.64 2.49 12.08
N LEU A 773 -1.94 3.74 12.44
CA LEU A 773 -2.98 4.56 11.81
C LEU A 773 -2.55 5.14 10.43
N GLN A 774 -1.29 4.93 10.02
CA GLN A 774 -0.69 5.51 8.82
C GLN A 774 -0.84 7.04 8.74
N GLN A 775 -0.79 7.69 9.91
CA GLN A 775 -0.64 9.12 10.07
C GLN A 775 0.86 9.43 10.04
N GLN A 776 1.29 10.37 9.21
CA GLN A 776 2.68 10.86 9.31
C GLN A 776 2.79 11.74 10.55
N ASP A 777 3.91 11.65 11.27
CA ASP A 777 4.20 12.46 12.46
C ASP A 777 4.04 13.96 12.16
N ASN A 778 2.86 14.51 12.46
CA ASN A 778 2.67 15.94 12.62
C ASN A 778 3.29 16.35 13.96
N ASN A 779 4.62 16.40 14.01
CA ASN A 779 5.35 16.99 15.13
C ASN A 779 5.11 18.50 15.26
N GLU A 780 4.32 19.12 14.39
CA GLU A 780 3.97 20.55 14.44
C GLU A 780 2.89 20.88 15.48
N ASP A 781 1.92 19.99 15.73
CA ASP A 781 0.71 20.34 16.49
C ASP A 781 0.58 19.71 17.89
N ALA A 782 1.52 18.86 18.30
CA ALA A 782 1.50 18.25 19.64
C ALA A 782 1.63 19.26 20.81
N ASN A 783 1.93 20.54 20.52
CA ASN A 783 1.94 21.62 21.49
C ASN A 783 0.74 22.59 21.36
N ILE A 784 -0.13 22.47 20.34
CA ILE A 784 -1.26 23.39 20.13
C ILE A 784 -2.60 22.80 20.60
N LEU A 785 -2.69 21.48 20.81
CA LEU A 785 -3.83 20.81 21.46
C LEU A 785 -3.88 21.02 22.99
N SER A 786 -3.39 22.16 23.51
CA SER A 786 -3.50 22.52 24.92
C SER A 786 -4.85 23.17 25.30
N THR A 787 -5.86 23.14 24.43
CA THR A 787 -7.15 23.83 24.66
C THR A 787 -8.41 23.01 24.44
N THR A 788 -8.34 21.70 24.17
CA THR A 788 -9.53 20.84 24.18
C THR A 788 -9.45 19.86 25.35
N GLN A 789 -10.37 20.04 26.30
CA GLN A 789 -10.48 19.29 27.55
C GLN A 789 -10.74 17.80 27.26
N THR A 790 -9.76 16.93 27.50
CA THR A 790 -9.95 15.48 27.63
C THR A 790 -9.68 15.06 29.07
N ASN A 791 -10.54 14.19 29.60
CA ASN A 791 -10.48 13.64 30.97
C ASN A 791 -9.54 12.41 31.08
N SER A 792 -8.55 12.26 30.19
CA SER A 792 -7.42 11.36 30.40
C SER A 792 -6.28 12.14 31.05
N PRO A 793 -5.46 11.55 31.96
CA PRO A 793 -4.37 12.29 32.57
C PRO A 793 -3.33 12.59 31.49
N ILE A 794 -3.37 13.81 30.94
CA ILE A 794 -2.43 14.28 29.92
C ILE A 794 -1.01 14.10 30.48
N LEU A 795 -0.25 13.20 29.86
CA LEU A 795 1.14 12.92 30.24
C LEU A 795 1.93 14.23 30.20
N SER A 796 2.71 14.50 31.25
CA SER A 796 3.59 15.66 31.22
C SER A 796 4.61 15.55 30.09
N THR A 797 5.16 16.68 29.63
CA THR A 797 6.20 16.68 28.57
C THR A 797 7.42 15.84 28.95
N ASN A 798 7.74 15.74 30.24
CA ASN A 798 8.81 14.89 30.75
C ASN A 798 8.45 13.41 30.71
N ASP A 799 7.21 13.05 31.02
CA ASP A 799 6.72 11.67 30.97
C ASP A 799 6.68 11.16 29.52
N ARG A 800 6.21 11.97 28.56
CA ARG A 800 6.26 11.63 27.13
C ARG A 800 7.69 11.41 26.64
N ARG A 801 8.64 12.23 27.08
CA ARG A 801 10.08 12.05 26.77
C ARG A 801 10.63 10.77 27.39
N LEU A 802 10.25 10.44 28.63
CA LEU A 802 10.65 9.18 29.24
C LEU A 802 10.07 7.99 28.49
N HIS A 803 8.79 8.05 28.09
CA HIS A 803 8.11 7.02 27.30
C HIS A 803 8.82 6.74 25.98
N ASN A 804 9.10 7.79 25.21
CA ASN A 804 9.78 7.65 23.92
C ASN A 804 11.21 7.12 24.07
N ARG A 805 11.95 7.57 25.09
CA ARG A 805 13.31 7.05 25.38
C ARG A 805 13.28 5.59 25.80
N PHE A 806 12.33 5.20 26.64
CA PHE A 806 12.18 3.82 27.11
C PHE A 806 11.77 2.90 25.96
N SER A 807 10.80 3.33 25.14
CA SER A 807 10.38 2.60 23.94
C SER A 807 11.55 2.38 22.98
N SER A 808 12.29 3.45 22.64
CA SER A 808 13.45 3.37 21.76
C SER A 808 14.57 2.48 22.32
N PHE A 809 14.79 2.52 23.64
CA PHE A 809 15.74 1.63 24.31
C PHE A 809 15.35 0.15 24.15
N LEU A 810 14.07 -0.19 24.35
CA LEU A 810 13.59 -1.56 24.18
C LEU A 810 13.77 -2.04 22.74
N ASP A 811 13.40 -1.22 21.75
CA ASP A 811 13.58 -1.57 20.33
C ASP A 811 15.06 -1.83 20.01
N ARG A 812 15.97 -0.98 20.51
CA ARG A 812 17.42 -1.15 20.31
C ARG A 812 17.97 -2.36 21.03
N LEU A 813 17.44 -2.71 22.21
CA LEU A 813 17.81 -3.93 22.92
C LEU A 813 17.41 -5.17 22.11
N GLU A 814 16.19 -5.21 21.60
CA GLU A 814 15.69 -6.32 20.77
C GLU A 814 16.50 -6.45 19.46
N ILE A 815 16.79 -5.34 18.78
CA ILE A 815 17.66 -5.34 17.58
C ILE A 815 19.09 -5.80 17.92
N LEU A 816 19.65 -5.36 19.05
CA LEU A 816 20.97 -5.80 19.52
C LEU A 816 20.99 -7.30 19.76
N ILE A 817 19.96 -7.85 20.41
CA ILE A 817 19.85 -9.29 20.66
C ILE A 817 19.69 -10.05 19.33
N GLY A 818 18.86 -9.57 18.42
CA GLY A 818 18.72 -10.12 17.07
C GLY A 818 20.03 -10.22 16.30
N THR A 819 20.79 -9.12 16.28
CA THR A 819 22.12 -9.06 15.64
C THR A 819 23.15 -9.92 16.38
N TYR A 820 23.11 -9.96 17.71
CA TYR A 820 23.94 -10.83 18.53
C TYR A 820 23.74 -12.33 18.21
N LEU A 821 22.51 -12.77 17.92
CA LEU A 821 22.19 -14.15 17.54
C LEU A 821 22.81 -14.58 16.19
N THR A 822 23.37 -13.64 15.42
CA THR A 822 24.07 -13.91 14.16
C THR A 822 25.56 -14.25 14.33
N LEU A 823 26.14 -14.12 15.53
CA LEU A 823 27.57 -14.30 15.83
C LEU A 823 28.02 -15.77 15.87
N LYS A 824 27.99 -16.43 14.71
CA LYS A 824 28.49 -17.81 14.54
C LYS A 824 29.98 -17.84 14.18
N PRO A 825 30.70 -18.93 14.49
CA PRO A 825 30.26 -20.07 15.30
C PRO A 825 30.34 -19.80 16.81
N ASP A 826 31.01 -18.72 17.22
CA ASP A 826 31.43 -18.48 18.61
C ASP A 826 30.28 -18.49 19.63
N LEU A 827 29.12 -17.94 19.30
CA LEU A 827 27.92 -18.01 20.15
C LEU A 827 27.41 -19.45 20.33
N TYR A 828 27.36 -20.23 19.26
CA TYR A 828 26.74 -21.56 19.25
C TYR A 828 27.64 -22.67 19.81
N LYS A 829 28.91 -22.36 20.08
CA LYS A 829 29.81 -23.23 20.86
C LYS A 829 29.46 -23.26 22.35
N LEU A 830 28.84 -22.20 22.86
CA LEU A 830 28.51 -22.06 24.27
C LEU A 830 27.25 -22.89 24.59
N LYS A 831 27.42 -23.98 25.32
CA LYS A 831 26.30 -24.89 25.64
C LYS A 831 25.25 -24.26 26.56
N ASP A 832 25.68 -23.46 27.53
CA ASP A 832 24.79 -22.91 28.56
C ASP A 832 24.02 -21.68 28.08
N SER A 833 24.60 -20.85 27.20
CA SER A 833 23.93 -19.65 26.67
C SER A 833 22.76 -19.97 25.75
N LEU A 834 22.79 -21.12 25.09
CA LEU A 834 21.72 -21.53 24.17
C LEU A 834 20.43 -21.93 24.91
N ASN A 835 20.55 -22.52 26.11
CA ASN A 835 19.40 -22.77 26.98
C ASN A 835 18.81 -21.45 27.52
N ILE A 836 19.67 -20.45 27.78
CA ILE A 836 19.25 -19.10 28.17
C ILE A 836 18.42 -18.46 27.06
N ILE A 837 18.82 -18.57 25.78
CA ILE A 837 18.07 -18.02 24.65
C ILE A 837 16.62 -18.54 24.62
N GLY A 838 16.44 -19.87 24.72
CA GLY A 838 15.11 -20.48 24.68
C GLY A 838 14.20 -20.11 25.85
N THR A 839 14.77 -19.87 27.03
CA THR A 839 14.03 -19.57 28.27
C THR A 839 13.76 -18.07 28.48
N THR A 840 14.66 -17.20 27.99
CA THR A 840 14.60 -15.75 28.22
C THR A 840 13.92 -14.95 27.11
N LEU A 841 14.08 -15.34 25.83
CA LEU A 841 13.47 -14.60 24.72
C LEU A 841 11.95 -14.54 24.81
N PHE A 842 11.34 -15.58 25.37
CA PHE A 842 9.89 -15.72 25.51
C PHE A 842 9.46 -15.80 26.99
N SER A 843 10.28 -15.26 27.90
CA SER A 843 9.88 -15.13 29.31
C SER A 843 8.63 -14.26 29.43
N SER A 844 7.66 -14.66 30.24
CA SER A 844 6.43 -13.86 30.48
C SER A 844 5.59 -13.57 29.23
N LEU A 845 5.65 -14.46 28.21
CA LEU A 845 4.97 -14.31 26.91
C LEU A 845 3.46 -13.98 27.01
N GLU A 846 2.78 -14.50 28.05
CA GLU A 846 1.36 -14.28 28.31
C GLU A 846 1.01 -12.80 28.56
N TYR A 847 1.96 -12.03 29.10
CA TYR A 847 1.75 -10.64 29.50
C TYR A 847 2.31 -9.61 28.50
N ILE A 848 3.05 -10.06 27.48
CA ILE A 848 3.66 -9.15 26.49
C ILE A 848 2.58 -8.63 25.52
N PRO A 849 2.46 -7.29 25.35
CA PRO A 849 1.55 -6.69 24.37
C PRO A 849 1.88 -7.09 22.94
N ASP A 850 0.87 -7.13 22.07
CA ASP A 850 1.01 -7.65 20.70
C ASP A 850 2.04 -6.87 19.85
N PHE A 851 2.11 -5.54 20.02
CA PHE A 851 3.08 -4.70 19.30
C PHE A 851 4.53 -4.96 19.73
N ARG A 852 4.76 -5.35 20.99
CA ARG A 852 6.09 -5.77 21.50
C ARG A 852 6.41 -7.19 21.08
N LEU A 853 5.44 -8.08 21.15
CA LEU A 853 5.61 -9.45 20.66
C LEU A 853 5.96 -9.46 19.16
N GLN A 854 5.36 -8.57 18.38
CA GLN A 854 5.71 -8.36 16.98
C GLN A 854 7.19 -7.99 16.83
N ASN A 855 7.69 -7.01 17.59
CA ASN A 855 9.09 -6.61 17.54
C ASN A 855 10.03 -7.75 17.93
N ILE A 856 9.71 -8.54 18.97
CA ILE A 856 10.49 -9.73 19.36
C ILE A 856 10.52 -10.77 18.24
N VAL A 857 9.38 -11.06 17.61
CA VAL A 857 9.29 -12.00 16.49
C VAL A 857 10.15 -11.53 15.32
N ARG A 858 10.07 -10.24 14.99
CA ARG A 858 10.74 -9.62 13.84
C ARG A 858 12.23 -9.42 14.04
N TYR A 859 12.63 -8.85 15.17
CA TYR A 859 14.01 -8.43 15.41
C TYR A 859 14.83 -9.52 16.10
N CYS A 860 14.25 -10.35 16.98
CA CYS A 860 15.00 -11.41 17.67
C CYS A 860 14.83 -12.77 17.01
N PHE A 861 13.58 -13.23 16.85
CA PHE A 861 13.31 -14.62 16.50
C PHE A 861 13.54 -14.93 15.02
N LEU A 862 13.19 -14.02 14.11
CA LEU A 862 13.44 -14.22 12.69
C LEU A 862 14.94 -14.35 12.37
N PRO A 863 15.84 -13.47 12.84
CA PRO A 863 17.29 -13.68 12.69
C PRO A 863 17.77 -14.97 13.32
N PHE A 864 17.29 -15.34 14.51
CA PHE A 864 17.62 -16.62 15.14
C PHE A 864 17.31 -17.81 14.22
N VAL A 865 16.10 -17.89 13.67
CA VAL A 865 15.66 -18.98 12.80
C VAL A 865 16.48 -19.06 11.51
N ARG A 866 16.80 -17.91 10.91
CA ARG A 866 17.67 -17.85 9.72
C ARG A 866 19.09 -18.33 10.01
N HIS A 867 19.63 -17.94 11.16
CA HIS A 867 21.05 -18.06 11.47
C HIS A 867 21.42 -19.28 12.34
N CYS A 868 20.49 -19.92 13.03
CA CYS A 868 20.76 -21.08 13.89
C CYS A 868 21.23 -22.30 13.08
N PRO A 869 22.43 -22.86 13.34
CA PRO A 869 22.95 -24.01 12.59
C PRO A 869 22.39 -25.36 13.07
N MET A 870 21.93 -25.47 14.32
CA MET A 870 21.56 -26.76 14.94
C MET A 870 20.03 -26.91 15.05
N SER A 871 19.47 -27.98 14.47
CA SER A 871 18.04 -28.31 14.62
C SER A 871 17.64 -28.64 16.06
N THR A 872 18.56 -29.20 16.84
CA THR A 872 18.34 -29.59 18.25
C THR A 872 17.95 -28.43 19.15
N ILE A 873 18.41 -27.21 18.83
CA ILE A 873 18.11 -26.00 19.61
C ILE A 873 16.76 -25.41 19.18
N MET A 874 16.44 -25.49 17.89
CA MET A 874 15.19 -24.92 17.35
C MET A 874 13.97 -25.70 17.82
N ILE A 875 14.04 -27.04 17.85
CA ILE A 875 12.87 -27.90 18.14
C ILE A 875 12.18 -27.55 19.47
N PRO A 876 12.86 -27.50 20.63
CA PRO A 876 12.20 -27.21 21.90
C PRO A 876 11.53 -25.83 21.93
N ILE A 877 12.13 -24.82 21.29
CA ILE A 877 11.60 -23.45 21.25
C ILE A 877 10.33 -23.40 20.40
N PHE A 878 10.33 -24.05 19.22
CA PHE A 878 9.15 -24.13 18.37
C PHE A 878 8.03 -24.97 18.98
N GLU A 879 8.34 -26.04 19.71
CA GLU A 879 7.36 -26.86 20.43
C GLU A 879 6.59 -26.06 21.49
N SER A 880 7.24 -25.11 22.17
CA SER A 880 6.56 -24.20 23.11
C SER A 880 5.85 -23.03 22.42
N LEU A 881 6.44 -22.45 21.38
CA LEU A 881 5.98 -21.19 20.80
C LEU A 881 4.81 -21.36 19.81
N LEU A 882 4.83 -22.38 18.96
CA LEU A 882 3.80 -22.58 17.94
C LEU A 882 2.38 -22.77 18.53
N PRO A 883 2.18 -23.59 19.57
CA PRO A 883 0.85 -23.74 20.19
C PRO A 883 0.31 -22.43 20.77
N PHE A 884 1.18 -21.66 21.45
CA PHE A 884 0.83 -20.36 21.99
C PHE A 884 0.42 -19.38 20.88
N MET A 885 1.25 -19.25 19.85
CA MET A 885 1.02 -18.31 18.74
C MET A 885 -0.25 -18.68 17.96
N TYR A 886 -0.51 -19.97 17.73
CA TYR A 886 -1.75 -20.42 17.10
C TYR A 886 -2.97 -20.01 17.92
N THR A 887 -3.00 -20.31 19.22
CA THR A 887 -4.13 -20.01 20.10
C THR A 887 -4.38 -18.50 20.16
N LYS A 888 -3.32 -17.72 20.40
CA LYS A 888 -3.39 -16.26 20.50
C LYS A 888 -3.90 -15.61 19.21
N LEU A 889 -3.33 -15.96 18.06
CA LEU A 889 -3.75 -15.40 16.77
C LEU A 889 -5.18 -15.83 16.42
N LYS A 890 -5.54 -17.09 16.67
CA LYS A 890 -6.88 -17.59 16.40
C LYS A 890 -7.95 -16.87 17.22
N ASP A 891 -7.72 -16.67 18.52
CA ASP A 891 -8.67 -15.97 19.39
C ASP A 891 -8.81 -14.49 18.98
N LYS A 892 -7.69 -13.83 18.67
CA LYS A 892 -7.69 -12.43 18.18
C LYS A 892 -8.46 -12.29 16.87
N TRP A 893 -8.17 -13.13 15.87
CA TRP A 893 -8.86 -13.11 14.59
C TRP A 893 -10.34 -13.46 14.72
N LYS A 894 -10.71 -14.36 15.64
CA LYS A 894 -12.11 -14.65 15.96
C LYS A 894 -12.83 -13.40 16.48
N ILE A 895 -12.25 -12.71 17.47
CA ILE A 895 -12.82 -11.47 18.03
C ILE A 895 -12.98 -10.39 16.95
N ILE A 896 -11.95 -10.18 16.12
CA ILE A 896 -11.99 -9.19 15.03
C ILE A 896 -13.10 -9.54 14.02
N THR A 897 -13.20 -10.81 13.62
CA THR A 897 -14.21 -11.27 12.65
C THR A 897 -15.64 -11.15 13.21
N GLU A 898 -15.84 -11.49 14.49
CA GLU A 898 -17.13 -11.34 15.17
C GLU A 898 -17.55 -9.86 15.23
N ARG A 899 -16.63 -8.95 15.60
CA ARG A 899 -16.90 -7.49 15.60
C ARG A 899 -17.28 -6.98 14.21
N GLN A 900 -16.57 -7.40 13.16
CA GLN A 900 -16.88 -7.03 11.78
C GLN A 900 -18.28 -7.53 11.36
N SER A 901 -18.66 -8.74 11.75
CA SER A 901 -20.00 -9.28 11.45
C SER A 901 -21.14 -8.49 12.10
N ILE A 902 -20.96 -8.04 13.35
CA ILE A 902 -21.97 -7.27 14.10
C ILE A 902 -22.19 -5.88 13.48
N LYS A 903 -21.11 -5.21 13.06
CA LYS A 903 -21.18 -3.91 12.35
C LYS A 903 -21.98 -4.02 11.04
N VAL A 904 -21.92 -5.17 10.37
CA VAL A 904 -22.65 -5.43 9.13
C VAL A 904 -24.13 -5.76 9.37
N THR A 905 -24.48 -6.46 10.45
CA THR A 905 -25.88 -6.85 10.74
C THR A 905 -26.73 -5.75 11.36
N ASN A 906 -26.13 -4.81 12.10
CA ASN A 906 -26.83 -3.77 12.86
C ASN A 906 -26.77 -2.38 12.20
N GLY A 907 -26.62 -2.31 10.87
CA GLY A 907 -26.60 -1.04 10.13
C GLY A 907 -27.72 -0.10 10.60
N ASN A 908 -27.34 0.99 11.29
CA ASN A 908 -28.18 2.06 11.84
C ASN A 908 -28.82 1.84 13.23
N ILE A 909 -28.02 1.58 14.26
CA ILE A 909 -28.39 2.08 15.60
C ILE A 909 -27.77 3.47 15.74
N HIS A 910 -28.60 4.51 15.67
CA HIS A 910 -28.20 5.86 16.07
C HIS A 910 -27.77 5.84 17.53
N GLU A 911 -26.46 5.89 17.78
CA GLU A 911 -25.93 6.17 19.11
C GLU A 911 -26.07 7.67 19.36
N SER A 912 -26.66 8.03 20.50
CA SER A 912 -26.96 9.40 20.93
C SER A 912 -25.73 10.32 20.88
N ASN A 913 -25.94 11.57 20.45
CA ASN A 913 -24.91 12.61 20.24
C ASN A 913 -24.01 12.92 21.45
N ASP A 914 -24.33 12.47 22.67
CA ASP A 914 -23.53 12.75 23.87
C ASP A 914 -22.24 11.90 24.00
N ASN A 915 -22.00 10.91 23.14
CA ASN A 915 -20.87 9.97 23.24
C ASN A 915 -19.84 10.03 22.10
N LEU A 916 -19.95 10.95 21.14
CA LEU A 916 -19.11 11.00 19.91
C LEU A 916 -17.59 10.86 20.15
N TYR A 917 -17.06 11.50 21.20
CA TYR A 917 -15.63 11.44 21.54
C TYR A 917 -15.17 10.09 22.09
N GLN A 918 -16.00 9.42 22.90
CA GLN A 918 -15.69 8.06 23.39
C GLN A 918 -15.78 7.03 22.25
N THR A 919 -16.63 7.29 21.26
CA THR A 919 -16.76 6.43 20.08
C THR A 919 -15.55 6.55 19.16
N GLN A 920 -14.94 7.74 19.02
CA GLN A 920 -13.77 7.95 18.18
C GLN A 920 -12.50 7.31 18.74
N GLU A 921 -12.18 7.53 20.03
CA GLU A 921 -11.02 6.89 20.69
C GLU A 921 -11.14 5.36 20.64
N ARG A 922 -12.35 4.82 20.84
CA ARG A 922 -12.61 3.38 20.76
C ARG A 922 -12.47 2.84 19.34
N CYS A 923 -12.84 3.61 18.32
CA CYS A 923 -12.61 3.25 16.92
C CYS A 923 -11.11 3.21 16.58
N GLU A 924 -10.32 4.18 17.03
CA GLU A 924 -8.87 4.21 16.81
C GLU A 924 -8.18 3.01 17.47
N GLU A 925 -8.53 2.70 18.71
CA GLU A 925 -7.99 1.53 19.42
C GLU A 925 -8.35 0.20 18.73
N GLU A 926 -9.58 0.06 18.23
CA GLU A 926 -10.00 -1.10 17.45
C GLU A 926 -9.18 -1.26 16.15
N VAL A 927 -8.95 -0.15 15.42
CA VAL A 927 -8.14 -0.17 14.20
C VAL A 927 -6.69 -0.52 14.50
N ILE A 928 -6.12 0.04 15.56
CA ILE A 928 -4.75 -0.28 15.98
C ILE A 928 -4.63 -1.75 16.36
N GLU A 929 -5.57 -2.30 17.14
CA GLU A 929 -5.58 -3.73 17.50
C GLU A 929 -5.61 -4.63 16.26
N GLU A 930 -6.45 -4.30 15.27
CA GLU A 930 -6.54 -5.04 14.00
C GLU A 930 -5.22 -4.94 13.22
N GLN A 931 -4.63 -3.75 13.08
CA GLN A 931 -3.38 -3.57 12.35
C GLN A 931 -2.20 -4.28 13.01
N VAL A 932 -2.05 -4.17 14.34
CA VAL A 932 -1.00 -4.89 15.09
C VAL A 932 -1.16 -6.40 14.90
N THR A 933 -2.39 -6.92 14.95
CA THR A 933 -2.66 -8.35 14.72
C THR A 933 -2.30 -8.77 13.29
N CYS A 934 -2.59 -7.94 12.28
CA CYS A 934 -2.16 -8.17 10.90
C CYS A 934 -0.64 -8.27 10.79
N TYR A 935 0.10 -7.29 11.34
CA TYR A 935 1.55 -7.27 11.24
C TYR A 935 2.21 -8.42 12.01
N LEU A 936 1.74 -8.71 13.24
CA LEU A 936 2.19 -9.87 14.01
C LEU A 936 1.98 -11.18 13.23
N THR A 937 0.82 -11.34 12.59
CA THR A 937 0.53 -12.49 11.73
C THR A 937 1.54 -12.57 10.59
N ARG A 938 1.75 -11.47 9.85
CA ARG A 938 2.65 -11.41 8.68
C ARG A 938 4.10 -11.73 9.06
N ASP A 939 4.60 -11.14 10.14
CA ASP A 939 5.97 -11.34 10.62
C ASP A 939 6.16 -12.79 11.08
N PHE A 940 5.18 -13.37 11.77
CA PHE A 940 5.23 -14.77 12.21
C PHE A 940 5.13 -15.77 11.04
N ILE A 941 4.29 -15.52 10.03
CA ILE A 941 4.29 -16.30 8.78
C ILE A 941 5.64 -16.17 8.07
N GLY A 942 6.29 -15.00 8.15
CA GLY A 942 7.67 -14.80 7.71
C GLY A 942 8.63 -15.77 8.39
N VAL A 943 8.52 -15.96 9.71
CA VAL A 943 9.33 -16.94 10.45
C VAL A 943 9.06 -18.37 9.97
N ILE A 944 7.80 -18.79 9.85
CA ILE A 944 7.44 -20.13 9.36
C ILE A 944 7.97 -20.35 7.94
N LYS A 945 7.88 -19.35 7.06
CA LYS A 945 8.45 -19.43 5.71
C LYS A 945 9.95 -19.68 5.73
N ASN A 946 10.70 -18.99 6.59
CA ASN A 946 12.15 -19.17 6.70
C ASN A 946 12.54 -20.51 7.34
N LEU A 947 11.71 -21.04 8.24
CA LEU A 947 11.85 -22.41 8.74
C LEU A 947 11.70 -23.43 7.60
N LEU A 948 10.68 -23.26 6.74
CA LEU A 948 10.32 -24.23 5.70
C LEU A 948 11.20 -24.14 4.44
N ILE A 949 11.50 -22.93 3.99
CA ILE A 949 12.14 -22.62 2.70
C ILE A 949 13.53 -22.03 2.98
N ARG A 950 14.33 -22.73 3.79
CA ARG A 950 15.71 -22.32 4.04
C ARG A 950 16.49 -22.45 2.72
N GLN A 951 16.91 -21.32 2.15
CA GLN A 951 17.81 -21.37 0.98
C GLN A 951 19.12 -22.02 1.42
N HIS A 952 19.47 -23.14 0.79
CA HIS A 952 20.77 -23.75 0.99
C HIS A 952 21.80 -22.76 0.43
N ASN A 953 22.55 -22.08 1.31
CA ASN A 953 23.78 -21.40 0.90
C ASN A 953 24.77 -22.51 0.51
N ASN A 954 24.64 -23.04 -0.72
CA ASN A 954 25.63 -23.93 -1.27
C ASN A 954 26.95 -23.16 -1.35
N SER A 955 27.97 -23.74 -0.73
CA SER A 955 29.38 -23.38 -0.81
C SER A 955 29.95 -23.35 -2.24
N ASP A 956 29.18 -23.79 -3.24
CA ASP A 956 29.67 -23.99 -4.61
C ASP A 956 29.44 -22.78 -5.52
N ASN A 957 28.76 -21.72 -5.05
CA ASN A 957 28.55 -20.48 -5.81
C ASN A 957 29.18 -19.26 -5.10
N LEU A 958 30.49 -19.33 -4.87
CA LEU A 958 31.31 -18.17 -4.47
C LEU A 958 31.52 -17.15 -5.61
N GLY A 959 30.91 -17.34 -6.78
CA GLY A 959 31.10 -16.50 -7.98
C GLY A 959 30.00 -15.49 -8.31
N GLN A 960 28.88 -15.44 -7.57
CA GLN A 960 27.76 -14.53 -7.88
C GLN A 960 27.20 -13.78 -6.66
N LEU A 961 28.08 -13.39 -5.74
CA LEU A 961 27.79 -12.35 -4.74
C LEU A 961 28.10 -10.93 -5.27
N SER A 962 28.21 -10.76 -6.59
CA SER A 962 28.33 -9.46 -7.24
C SER A 962 26.96 -8.77 -7.32
N ASN A 963 26.44 -8.37 -6.18
CA ASN A 963 25.53 -7.24 -5.97
C ASN A 963 25.33 -7.11 -4.46
N GLY A 964 26.30 -6.47 -3.79
CA GLY A 964 26.19 -6.10 -2.37
C GLY A 964 25.14 -5.02 -2.14
N ASN A 965 23.86 -5.36 -2.32
CA ASN A 965 22.70 -4.51 -2.05
C ASN A 965 21.56 -5.23 -1.30
N ASP A 966 21.75 -6.47 -0.81
CA ASP A 966 20.69 -7.20 -0.08
C ASP A 966 20.83 -7.13 1.46
N ILE A 967 21.47 -6.07 1.95
CA ILE A 967 21.17 -5.51 3.27
C ILE A 967 20.59 -4.14 2.97
N ASP A 968 19.27 -4.02 2.93
CA ASP A 968 18.56 -2.74 2.84
C ASP A 968 18.97 -1.86 4.04
N GLU A 969 20.04 -1.08 3.86
CA GLU A 969 20.57 -0.16 4.88
C GLU A 969 19.92 1.23 4.86
N THR A 970 18.80 1.41 4.15
CA THR A 970 17.97 2.63 4.24
C THR A 970 16.54 2.41 4.73
N SER A 971 16.17 1.20 5.14
CA SER A 971 14.82 0.95 5.68
C SER A 971 14.86 0.03 6.91
N MET A 972 15.19 0.59 8.07
CA MET A 972 14.49 0.16 9.30
C MET A 972 13.39 1.16 9.66
N ASP A 973 13.57 2.44 9.34
CA ASP A 973 12.56 3.49 9.54
C ASP A 973 11.58 3.62 8.33
N GLU A 974 11.93 3.10 7.14
CA GLU A 974 11.05 3.09 5.94
C GLU A 974 10.19 1.82 5.76
N ILE A 975 10.28 0.83 6.67
CA ILE A 975 9.42 -0.38 6.58
C ILE A 975 8.02 -0.15 7.18
N MET A 976 7.77 1.01 7.80
CA MET A 976 6.41 1.44 8.10
C MET A 976 5.66 1.94 6.85
N ILE A 977 6.34 2.11 5.72
CA ILE A 977 5.73 2.46 4.42
C ILE A 977 6.46 1.75 3.27
N THR A 978 6.53 0.41 3.24
CA THR A 978 6.89 -0.32 2.01
C THR A 978 6.37 -1.77 2.03
N THR A 979 5.19 -1.98 1.46
CA THR A 979 4.91 -3.23 0.72
C THR A 979 5.49 -3.00 -0.68
N ASP A 980 6.74 -3.39 -0.96
CA ASP A 980 7.28 -3.30 -2.33
C ASP A 980 8.48 -4.22 -2.63
N GLU A 981 8.35 -5.54 -2.41
CA GLU A 981 9.24 -6.57 -2.98
C GLU A 981 8.82 -6.97 -4.43
N GLN A 982 8.52 -6.00 -5.30
CA GLN A 982 8.22 -6.28 -6.71
C GLN A 982 8.92 -5.31 -7.67
N SER A 983 10.25 -5.34 -7.74
CA SER A 983 10.97 -4.85 -8.92
C SER A 983 12.28 -5.57 -9.16
N ARG A 984 12.19 -6.79 -9.72
CA ARG A 984 13.14 -7.41 -10.67
C ARG A 984 12.50 -8.73 -11.12
N LYS A 985 11.77 -8.69 -12.24
CA LYS A 985 11.45 -9.93 -12.96
C LYS A 985 12.65 -10.26 -13.84
N PRO A 986 13.38 -11.36 -13.62
CA PRO A 986 14.16 -11.94 -14.69
C PRO A 986 13.18 -12.39 -15.77
N SER A 987 13.41 -11.93 -17.00
CA SER A 987 12.71 -12.36 -18.20
C SER A 987 12.91 -13.87 -18.39
N GLY A 988 11.81 -14.63 -18.40
CA GLY A 988 11.83 -16.07 -18.66
C GLY A 988 10.93 -16.84 -17.71
N GLN A 989 9.95 -17.53 -18.28
CA GLN A 989 9.01 -18.39 -17.56
C GLN A 989 9.73 -19.46 -16.73
N THR A 990 9.66 -19.35 -15.42
CA THR A 990 9.55 -20.48 -14.47
C THR A 990 9.08 -19.93 -13.13
N ARG A 991 7.81 -20.14 -12.79
CA ARG A 991 7.35 -20.02 -11.40
C ARG A 991 8.10 -21.08 -10.61
N TYR A 992 9.19 -20.71 -9.94
CA TYR A 992 9.88 -21.61 -9.03
C TYR A 992 8.89 -22.02 -7.93
N HIS A 993 8.37 -23.24 -8.02
CA HIS A 993 7.79 -23.94 -6.87
C HIS A 993 8.91 -24.02 -5.83
N GLN A 994 8.88 -23.14 -4.83
CA GLN A 994 9.81 -23.18 -3.70
C GLN A 994 9.56 -24.49 -2.97
N MET A 995 10.40 -25.51 -3.17
CA MET A 995 10.28 -26.76 -2.43
C MET A 995 10.74 -26.55 -0.98
N PRO A 996 10.13 -27.25 -0.01
CA PRO A 996 10.63 -27.26 1.36
C PRO A 996 12.07 -27.76 1.40
N SER A 997 12.91 -27.16 2.25
CA SER A 997 14.29 -27.61 2.45
C SER A 997 14.35 -28.98 3.14
N ASP A 998 15.37 -29.79 2.86
CA ASP A 998 15.57 -31.09 3.53
C ASP A 998 15.67 -30.94 5.06
N PHE A 999 16.28 -29.84 5.52
CA PHE A 999 16.31 -29.44 6.92
C PHE A 999 14.90 -29.24 7.49
N ALA A 1000 14.02 -28.54 6.77
CA ALA A 1000 12.65 -28.31 7.21
C ALA A 1000 11.84 -29.59 7.28
N LEU A 1001 11.94 -30.45 6.27
CA LEU A 1001 11.25 -31.74 6.26
C LEU A 1001 11.70 -32.60 7.44
N LYS A 1002 13.00 -32.60 7.76
CA LYS A 1002 13.53 -33.28 8.93
C LYS A 1002 12.96 -32.73 10.24
N VAL A 1003 12.94 -31.40 10.43
CA VAL A 1003 12.36 -30.78 11.65
C VAL A 1003 10.87 -31.11 11.81
N LEU A 1004 10.10 -31.09 10.71
CA LEU A 1004 8.68 -31.45 10.75
C LEU A 1004 8.43 -32.94 11.01
N GLN A 1005 9.35 -33.82 10.58
CA GLN A 1005 9.26 -35.26 10.85
C GLN A 1005 9.71 -35.61 12.27
N ASP A 1006 10.75 -34.93 12.78
CA ASP A 1006 11.33 -35.19 14.09
C ASP A 1006 10.39 -34.74 15.24
N SER A 1007 9.52 -33.73 15.02
CA SER A 1007 8.54 -33.28 16.02
C SER A 1007 7.10 -33.21 15.48
N PRO A 1008 6.17 -34.05 15.97
CA PRO A 1008 4.78 -34.02 15.53
C PRO A 1008 4.05 -32.75 15.96
N ILE A 1009 4.45 -32.13 17.08
CA ILE A 1009 3.85 -30.89 17.60
C ILE A 1009 4.12 -29.74 16.63
N ILE A 1010 5.37 -29.58 16.20
CA ILE A 1010 5.76 -28.55 15.23
C ILE A 1010 4.99 -28.75 13.93
N CYS A 1011 4.92 -29.99 13.44
CA CYS A 1011 4.18 -30.32 12.22
C CYS A 1011 2.70 -29.92 12.32
N GLN A 1012 2.01 -30.37 13.37
CA GLN A 1012 0.60 -30.11 13.59
C GLN A 1012 0.29 -28.61 13.64
N TYR A 1013 0.99 -27.85 14.47
CA TYR A 1013 0.69 -26.43 14.64
C TYR A 1013 1.14 -25.56 13.46
N CYS A 1014 2.23 -25.92 12.77
CA CYS A 1014 2.58 -25.26 11.49
C CYS A 1014 1.47 -25.43 10.46
N LEU A 1015 0.93 -26.65 10.31
CA LEU A 1015 -0.18 -26.91 9.39
C LEU A 1015 -1.46 -26.19 9.82
N LEU A 1016 -1.79 -26.18 11.12
CA LEU A 1016 -2.94 -25.44 11.63
C LEU A 1016 -2.82 -23.93 11.36
N ILE A 1017 -1.70 -23.30 11.69
CA ILE A 1017 -1.50 -21.86 11.45
C ILE A 1017 -1.60 -21.54 9.95
N LEU A 1018 -1.00 -22.35 9.09
CA LEU A 1018 -1.00 -22.11 7.64
C LEU A 1018 -2.36 -22.34 6.98
N PHE A 1019 -3.10 -23.39 7.37
CA PHE A 1019 -4.38 -23.74 6.73
C PHE A 1019 -5.57 -23.06 7.41
N ASP A 1020 -5.71 -23.13 8.74
CA ASP A 1020 -6.77 -22.43 9.48
C ASP A 1020 -6.64 -20.92 9.25
N GLY A 1021 -5.40 -20.41 9.21
CA GLY A 1021 -5.10 -19.01 8.93
C GLY A 1021 -5.53 -18.51 7.54
N LEU A 1022 -5.79 -19.40 6.56
CA LEU A 1022 -6.38 -18.99 5.27
C LEU A 1022 -7.76 -18.34 5.44
N SER A 1023 -8.46 -18.67 6.54
CA SER A 1023 -9.77 -18.12 6.87
C SER A 1023 -9.69 -16.76 7.62
N TRP A 1024 -8.51 -16.25 7.92
CA TRP A 1024 -8.38 -14.94 8.58
C TRP A 1024 -8.60 -13.79 7.58
N PRO A 1025 -9.25 -12.68 7.98
CA PRO A 1025 -9.56 -11.55 7.10
C PRO A 1025 -8.36 -10.64 6.76
N ASP A 1026 -7.13 -11.18 6.62
CA ASP A 1026 -5.95 -10.48 6.08
C ASP A 1026 -5.53 -11.05 4.72
N THR A 1027 -6.00 -10.42 3.66
CA THR A 1027 -5.75 -10.80 2.26
C THR A 1027 -4.26 -11.03 1.95
N SER A 1028 -3.37 -10.20 2.50
CA SER A 1028 -1.94 -10.31 2.22
C SER A 1028 -1.28 -11.52 2.87
N SER A 1029 -1.68 -11.86 4.12
CA SER A 1029 -1.20 -13.05 4.81
C SER A 1029 -1.72 -14.31 4.13
N VAL A 1030 -2.99 -14.32 3.70
CA VAL A 1030 -3.62 -15.46 3.02
C VAL A 1030 -2.89 -15.81 1.71
N THR A 1031 -2.52 -14.81 0.90
CA THR A 1031 -1.77 -15.09 -0.33
C THR A 1031 -0.41 -15.75 -0.07
N LYS A 1032 0.34 -15.28 0.93
CA LYS A 1032 1.63 -15.86 1.34
C LYS A 1032 1.45 -17.27 1.92
N MET A 1033 0.48 -17.47 2.82
CA MET A 1033 0.18 -18.78 3.41
C MET A 1033 -0.26 -19.78 2.35
N ALA A 1034 -1.12 -19.39 1.40
CA ALA A 1034 -1.57 -20.27 0.32
C ALA A 1034 -0.41 -20.74 -0.57
N GLN A 1035 0.57 -19.87 -0.86
CA GLN A 1035 1.78 -20.24 -1.60
C GLN A 1035 2.63 -21.26 -0.81
N ILE A 1036 2.80 -21.05 0.50
CA ILE A 1036 3.53 -21.99 1.37
C ILE A 1036 2.78 -23.33 1.44
N CYS A 1037 1.45 -23.30 1.58
CA CYS A 1037 0.61 -24.50 1.59
C CYS A 1037 0.78 -25.30 0.28
N GLN A 1038 0.77 -24.64 -0.88
CA GLN A 1038 0.97 -25.29 -2.18
C GLN A 1038 2.29 -26.06 -2.26
N ALA A 1039 3.37 -25.53 -1.65
CA ALA A 1039 4.66 -26.21 -1.57
C ALA A 1039 4.62 -27.46 -0.66
N LEU A 1040 3.83 -27.43 0.41
CA LEU A 1040 3.71 -28.53 1.37
C LEU A 1040 2.81 -29.66 0.90
N VAL A 1041 1.82 -29.42 0.02
CA VAL A 1041 0.79 -30.42 -0.35
C VAL A 1041 1.38 -31.77 -0.76
N LYS A 1042 2.46 -31.78 -1.56
CA LYS A 1042 3.10 -33.02 -2.04
C LYS A 1042 3.74 -33.85 -0.93
N HIS A 1043 4.09 -33.23 0.20
CA HIS A 1043 4.71 -33.88 1.35
C HIS A 1043 3.72 -34.20 2.48
N LEU A 1044 2.47 -33.73 2.38
CA LEU A 1044 1.45 -33.93 3.42
C LEU A 1044 1.17 -35.40 3.73
N SER A 1045 1.31 -36.30 2.74
CA SER A 1045 1.09 -37.74 2.96
C SER A 1045 2.04 -38.33 4.01
N ILE A 1046 3.29 -37.87 4.01
CA ILE A 1046 4.33 -38.26 4.97
C ILE A 1046 4.10 -37.53 6.30
N LEU A 1047 3.81 -36.22 6.25
CA LEU A 1047 3.66 -35.38 7.44
C LEU A 1047 2.45 -35.74 8.31
N ILE A 1048 1.34 -36.15 7.69
CA ILE A 1048 0.07 -36.45 8.38
C ILE A 1048 0.00 -37.94 8.80
N ASN A 1049 0.97 -38.77 8.42
CA ASN A 1049 1.00 -40.22 8.69
C ASN A 1049 -0.32 -40.94 8.32
N GLY A 1050 -1.01 -40.49 7.26
CA GLY A 1050 -2.27 -41.09 6.80
C GLY A 1050 -3.53 -40.75 7.61
N ASN A 1051 -3.49 -39.74 8.50
CA ASN A 1051 -4.67 -39.26 9.22
C ASN A 1051 -5.66 -38.52 8.28
N ASN A 1052 -6.66 -39.25 7.79
CA ASN A 1052 -7.68 -38.74 6.88
C ASN A 1052 -8.60 -37.67 7.52
N ASP A 1053 -8.87 -37.72 8.82
CA ASP A 1053 -9.72 -36.72 9.49
C ASP A 1053 -9.03 -35.36 9.52
N PHE A 1054 -7.72 -35.35 9.76
CA PHE A 1054 -6.93 -34.13 9.69
C PHE A 1054 -6.85 -33.58 8.27
N LEU A 1055 -6.66 -34.45 7.27
CA LEU A 1055 -6.71 -34.06 5.85
C LEU A 1055 -8.07 -33.43 5.47
N ARG A 1056 -9.18 -34.02 5.95
CA ARG A 1056 -10.54 -33.47 5.78
C ARG A 1056 -10.63 -32.04 6.33
N GLN A 1057 -10.10 -31.83 7.54
CA GLN A 1057 -10.10 -30.52 8.18
C GLN A 1057 -9.29 -29.48 7.40
N LEU A 1058 -8.09 -29.84 6.90
CA LEU A 1058 -7.28 -28.94 6.08
C LEU A 1058 -7.99 -28.52 4.79
N TYR A 1059 -8.71 -29.44 4.15
CA TYR A 1059 -9.50 -29.13 2.96
C TYR A 1059 -10.68 -28.19 3.27
N ILE A 1060 -11.37 -28.41 4.38
CA ILE A 1060 -12.45 -27.52 4.86
C ILE A 1060 -11.94 -26.10 5.08
N TYR A 1061 -10.74 -25.92 5.65
CA TYR A 1061 -10.17 -24.58 5.84
C TYR A 1061 -9.97 -23.82 4.52
N ILE A 1062 -9.58 -24.50 3.44
CA ILE A 1062 -9.47 -23.88 2.11
C ILE A 1062 -10.84 -23.42 1.60
N LEU A 1063 -11.90 -24.21 1.84
CA LEU A 1063 -13.27 -23.82 1.46
C LEU A 1063 -13.80 -22.68 2.31
N CYS A 1064 -13.55 -22.68 3.62
CA CYS A 1064 -13.86 -21.55 4.51
C CYS A 1064 -13.15 -20.26 4.05
N ALA A 1065 -11.90 -20.36 3.60
CA ALA A 1065 -11.18 -19.23 3.01
C ALA A 1065 -11.86 -18.70 1.73
N LEU A 1066 -12.39 -19.58 0.86
CA LEU A 1066 -13.18 -19.19 -0.32
C LEU A 1066 -14.50 -18.51 0.06
N LYS A 1067 -15.09 -18.87 1.21
CA LYS A 1067 -16.28 -18.19 1.73
C LYS A 1067 -16.02 -16.73 2.07
N ILE A 1068 -14.85 -16.45 2.64
CA ILE A 1068 -14.48 -15.12 3.15
C ILE A 1068 -13.88 -14.26 2.03
N HIS A 1069 -12.94 -14.81 1.24
CA HIS A 1069 -12.16 -14.06 0.24
C HIS A 1069 -12.62 -14.30 -1.21
N GLY A 1070 -13.77 -14.95 -1.39
CA GLY A 1070 -14.26 -15.37 -2.71
C GLY A 1070 -14.58 -14.23 -3.67
N ASP A 1071 -14.81 -13.02 -3.16
CA ASP A 1071 -15.04 -11.82 -3.96
C ASP A 1071 -13.75 -11.27 -4.60
N ASN A 1072 -12.60 -11.56 -4.00
CA ASN A 1072 -11.28 -11.16 -4.52
C ASN A 1072 -10.73 -12.21 -5.50
N GLU A 1073 -10.94 -11.98 -6.80
CA GLU A 1073 -10.60 -12.94 -7.87
C GLU A 1073 -9.14 -13.46 -7.84
N PRO A 1074 -8.09 -12.63 -7.61
CA PRO A 1074 -6.71 -13.11 -7.40
C PRO A 1074 -6.54 -14.14 -6.27
N ILE A 1075 -7.17 -13.88 -5.12
CA ILE A 1075 -7.06 -14.76 -3.94
C ILE A 1075 -7.88 -16.02 -4.19
N ALA A 1076 -9.10 -15.88 -4.69
CA ALA A 1076 -9.95 -16.99 -5.10
C ALA A 1076 -9.23 -17.91 -6.10
N CYS A 1077 -8.53 -17.35 -7.10
CA CYS A 1077 -7.71 -18.13 -8.03
C CYS A 1077 -6.60 -18.94 -7.33
N THR A 1078 -5.93 -18.34 -6.34
CA THR A 1078 -4.84 -18.98 -5.59
C THR A 1078 -5.37 -20.09 -4.68
N LEU A 1079 -6.49 -19.85 -3.99
CA LEU A 1079 -7.17 -20.84 -3.15
C LEU A 1079 -7.78 -21.98 -3.96
N LEU A 1080 -8.42 -21.69 -5.10
CA LEU A 1080 -8.91 -22.71 -6.04
C LEU A 1080 -7.75 -23.55 -6.57
N SER A 1081 -6.60 -22.95 -6.87
CA SER A 1081 -5.39 -23.70 -7.26
C SER A 1081 -4.94 -24.66 -6.16
N LEU A 1082 -4.89 -24.19 -4.91
CA LEU A 1082 -4.53 -24.99 -3.75
C LEU A 1082 -5.52 -26.14 -3.52
N ALA A 1083 -6.83 -25.87 -3.60
CA ALA A 1083 -7.89 -26.88 -3.48
C ALA A 1083 -7.79 -27.94 -4.58
N THR A 1084 -7.58 -27.54 -5.84
CA THR A 1084 -7.40 -28.49 -6.95
C THR A 1084 -6.14 -29.34 -6.78
N LEU A 1085 -5.05 -28.75 -6.28
CA LEU A 1085 -3.80 -29.47 -6.03
C LEU A 1085 -3.97 -30.51 -4.91
N MET A 1086 -4.67 -30.16 -3.84
CA MET A 1086 -4.96 -31.07 -2.72
C MET A 1086 -5.87 -32.22 -3.18
N TYR A 1087 -6.91 -31.93 -3.95
CA TYR A 1087 -7.79 -32.95 -4.56
C TYR A 1087 -6.98 -33.91 -5.45
N ASP A 1088 -6.22 -33.39 -6.42
CA ASP A 1088 -5.43 -34.21 -7.34
C ASP A 1088 -4.41 -35.11 -6.64
N THR A 1089 -3.82 -34.64 -5.54
CA THR A 1089 -2.79 -35.39 -4.79
C THR A 1089 -3.38 -36.55 -4.00
N PHE A 1090 -4.59 -36.41 -3.46
CA PHE A 1090 -5.18 -37.36 -2.50
C PHE A 1090 -6.42 -38.09 -3.00
N GLN A 1091 -6.97 -37.74 -4.17
CA GLN A 1091 -8.20 -38.36 -4.69
C GLN A 1091 -8.06 -39.87 -4.90
N GLN A 1092 -6.88 -40.37 -5.28
CA GLN A 1092 -6.66 -41.80 -5.49
C GLN A 1092 -6.58 -42.60 -4.18
N THR A 1093 -6.15 -41.95 -3.09
CA THR A 1093 -5.95 -42.60 -1.78
C THR A 1093 -7.13 -42.39 -0.83
N SER A 1094 -7.94 -41.34 -1.02
CA SER A 1094 -9.01 -40.92 -0.10
C SER A 1094 -10.25 -40.38 -0.82
N SER A 1095 -10.68 -41.02 -1.92
CA SER A 1095 -11.75 -40.53 -2.81
C SER A 1095 -13.05 -40.13 -2.10
N ASN A 1096 -13.49 -40.90 -1.11
CA ASN A 1096 -14.77 -40.68 -0.42
C ASN A 1096 -14.77 -39.43 0.48
N LEU A 1097 -13.59 -38.95 0.88
CA LEU A 1097 -13.45 -37.81 1.77
C LEU A 1097 -13.87 -36.51 1.09
N PHE A 1098 -13.35 -36.22 -0.11
CA PHE A 1098 -13.66 -34.98 -0.82
C PHE A 1098 -15.12 -34.92 -1.26
N ASP A 1099 -15.67 -36.05 -1.69
CA ASP A 1099 -17.08 -36.17 -2.07
C ASP A 1099 -18.00 -35.85 -0.89
N SER A 1100 -17.66 -36.33 0.31
CA SER A 1100 -18.43 -36.02 1.52
C SER A 1100 -18.42 -34.53 1.85
N VAL A 1101 -17.26 -33.85 1.71
CA VAL A 1101 -17.14 -32.42 1.98
C VAL A 1101 -17.86 -31.58 0.92
N HIS A 1102 -17.82 -31.98 -0.35
CA HIS A 1102 -18.55 -31.27 -1.42
C HIS A 1102 -20.07 -31.36 -1.27
N MET A 1103 -20.58 -32.45 -0.69
CA MET A 1103 -22.01 -32.59 -0.38
C MET A 1103 -22.46 -31.70 0.81
N GLU A 1104 -21.54 -31.18 1.62
CA GLU A 1104 -21.85 -30.23 2.71
C GLU A 1104 -21.99 -28.78 2.20
N ILE A 1105 -21.69 -28.51 0.93
CA ILE A 1105 -21.83 -27.19 0.32
C ILE A 1105 -23.32 -26.87 0.05
N PRO A 1106 -23.82 -25.67 0.39
CA PRO A 1106 -25.20 -25.28 0.11
C PRO A 1106 -25.54 -25.39 -1.38
N ASP A 1107 -26.75 -25.86 -1.69
CA ASP A 1107 -27.30 -25.97 -3.06
C ASP A 1107 -26.51 -26.88 -4.03
N VAL A 1108 -25.65 -27.77 -3.52
CA VAL A 1108 -24.91 -28.76 -4.32
C VAL A 1108 -25.62 -30.12 -4.28
N THR A 1109 -25.85 -30.70 -5.47
CA THR A 1109 -26.50 -32.00 -5.65
C THR A 1109 -25.50 -33.13 -5.86
N ASN A 1110 -25.89 -34.37 -5.54
CA ASN A 1110 -25.04 -35.56 -5.76
C ASN A 1110 -24.66 -35.73 -7.24
N GLU A 1111 -25.55 -35.38 -8.18
CA GLU A 1111 -25.24 -35.37 -9.62
C GLU A 1111 -24.12 -34.36 -9.97
N GLN A 1112 -24.10 -33.18 -9.35
CA GLN A 1112 -23.05 -32.18 -9.59
C GLN A 1112 -21.69 -32.64 -9.05
N VAL A 1113 -21.65 -33.31 -7.90
CA VAL A 1113 -20.41 -33.89 -7.33
C VAL A 1113 -19.90 -35.04 -8.21
N ASN A 1114 -20.78 -35.93 -8.65
CA ASN A 1114 -20.41 -37.01 -9.58
C ASN A 1114 -19.90 -36.46 -10.91
N ASN A 1115 -20.58 -35.44 -11.46
CA ASN A 1115 -20.14 -34.74 -12.66
C ASN A 1115 -18.78 -34.04 -12.47
N TYR A 1116 -18.50 -33.48 -11.29
CA TYR A 1116 -17.20 -32.89 -10.97
C TYR A 1116 -16.09 -33.94 -10.98
N ARG A 1117 -16.28 -35.06 -10.27
CA ARG A 1117 -15.34 -36.19 -10.23
C ARG A 1117 -15.03 -36.72 -11.63
N ASP A 1118 -16.08 -36.98 -12.41
CA ASP A 1118 -15.95 -37.48 -13.77
C ASP A 1118 -15.22 -36.49 -14.67
N LYS A 1119 -15.51 -35.18 -14.54
CA LYS A 1119 -14.81 -34.13 -15.30
C LYS A 1119 -13.34 -34.05 -14.91
N MET A 1120 -12.99 -34.14 -13.63
CA MET A 1120 -11.58 -34.09 -13.17
C MET A 1120 -10.76 -35.29 -13.65
N LEU A 1121 -11.40 -36.46 -13.83
CA LEU A 1121 -10.77 -37.67 -14.37
C LEU A 1121 -10.62 -37.67 -15.91
N ARG A 1122 -11.31 -36.78 -16.64
CA ARG A 1122 -11.27 -36.74 -18.11
C ARG A 1122 -9.91 -36.23 -18.62
N GLN A 1123 -9.42 -36.88 -19.67
CA GLN A 1123 -8.31 -36.40 -20.50
C GLN A 1123 -8.86 -35.81 -21.81
N VAL A 1124 -8.37 -34.64 -22.20
CA VAL A 1124 -8.70 -34.03 -23.50
C VAL A 1124 -7.55 -34.35 -24.46
N SER A 1125 -7.84 -35.05 -25.56
CA SER A 1125 -6.85 -35.43 -26.59
C SER A 1125 -5.60 -36.16 -26.04
N GLY A 1126 -5.79 -37.03 -25.04
CA GLY A 1126 -4.71 -37.80 -24.39
C GLY A 1126 -3.83 -36.97 -23.44
N LYS A 1127 -4.18 -35.70 -23.18
CA LYS A 1127 -3.50 -34.83 -22.23
C LYS A 1127 -4.38 -34.55 -21.00
N PRO A 1128 -3.79 -34.42 -19.80
CA PRO A 1128 -4.52 -34.03 -18.61
C PRO A 1128 -5.12 -32.62 -18.79
N LEU A 1129 -6.22 -32.35 -18.09
CA LEU A 1129 -6.81 -31.00 -18.03
C LEU A 1129 -5.77 -29.96 -17.59
N SER A 1130 -5.79 -28.79 -18.22
CA SER A 1130 -4.96 -27.66 -17.78
C SER A 1130 -5.41 -27.15 -16.41
N ASP A 1131 -4.48 -26.58 -15.63
CA ASP A 1131 -4.80 -26.02 -14.30
C ASP A 1131 -5.93 -24.99 -14.34
N LYS A 1132 -6.02 -24.21 -15.44
CA LYS A 1132 -7.11 -23.27 -15.64
C LYS A 1132 -8.47 -23.96 -15.74
N GLN A 1133 -8.55 -25.02 -16.54
CA GLN A 1133 -9.79 -25.79 -16.69
C GLN A 1133 -10.21 -26.45 -15.38
N LYS A 1134 -9.25 -27.03 -14.64
CA LYS A 1134 -9.53 -27.64 -13.32
C LYS A 1134 -10.12 -26.63 -12.33
N ARG A 1135 -9.55 -25.42 -12.27
CA ARG A 1135 -10.07 -24.32 -11.44
C ARG A 1135 -11.46 -23.90 -11.86
N ASP A 1136 -11.71 -23.73 -13.16
CA ASP A 1136 -13.01 -23.31 -13.67
C ASP A 1136 -14.11 -24.35 -13.34
N ILE A 1137 -13.76 -25.64 -13.40
CA ILE A 1137 -14.65 -26.75 -13.02
C ILE A 1137 -14.96 -26.72 -11.51
N LEU A 1138 -13.95 -26.53 -10.66
CA LEU A 1138 -14.16 -26.41 -9.20
C LEU A 1138 -14.95 -25.14 -8.84
N LYS A 1139 -14.66 -24.01 -9.50
CA LYS A 1139 -15.35 -22.73 -9.28
C LYS A 1139 -16.86 -22.87 -9.49
N GLN A 1140 -17.28 -23.66 -10.49
CA GLN A 1140 -18.71 -23.94 -10.73
C GLN A 1140 -19.38 -24.67 -9.57
N LEU A 1141 -18.67 -25.61 -8.92
CA LEU A 1141 -19.19 -26.39 -7.81
C LEU A 1141 -19.28 -25.55 -6.51
N VAL A 1142 -18.26 -24.73 -6.25
CA VAL A 1142 -18.12 -23.95 -5.00
C VAL A 1142 -18.76 -22.56 -5.10
N GLN A 1143 -19.32 -22.20 -6.26
CA GLN A 1143 -19.95 -20.88 -6.50
C GLN A 1143 -20.99 -20.48 -5.44
N PRO A 1144 -21.86 -21.37 -4.90
CA PRO A 1144 -22.82 -21.00 -3.85
C PRO A 1144 -22.17 -20.56 -2.54
N LEU A 1145 -20.92 -20.98 -2.31
CA LEU A 1145 -20.18 -20.75 -1.08
C LEU A 1145 -19.29 -19.49 -1.17
N MET A 1146 -18.93 -19.04 -2.37
CA MET A 1146 -18.08 -17.86 -2.56
C MET A 1146 -18.78 -16.58 -2.06
N GLY A 1147 -18.10 -15.82 -1.19
CA GLY A 1147 -18.62 -14.57 -0.62
C GLY A 1147 -19.00 -13.54 -1.68
N GLN A 1148 -20.11 -12.83 -1.45
CA GLN A 1148 -20.54 -11.68 -2.27
C GLN A 1148 -20.28 -10.39 -1.49
N ASN A 1149 -19.78 -9.37 -2.17
CA ASN A 1149 -19.40 -8.12 -1.52
C ASN A 1149 -20.65 -7.35 -1.02
N VAL A 1150 -20.84 -7.27 0.29
CA VAL A 1150 -22.02 -6.63 0.92
C VAL A 1150 -22.04 -5.12 0.65
N ALA A 1151 -20.89 -4.45 0.56
CA ALA A 1151 -20.82 -3.01 0.26
C ALA A 1151 -21.27 -2.67 -1.18
N GLN A 1152 -21.13 -3.61 -2.12
CA GLN A 1152 -21.69 -3.49 -3.48
C GLN A 1152 -23.21 -3.72 -3.51
N MET A 1153 -23.80 -4.38 -2.51
CA MET A 1153 -25.26 -4.58 -2.45
C MET A 1153 -26.03 -3.31 -2.06
N PHE A 1154 -25.38 -2.36 -1.38
CA PHE A 1154 -26.03 -1.16 -0.81
C PHE A 1154 -25.63 0.19 -1.42
N LYS A 1155 -24.56 0.27 -2.24
CA LYS A 1155 -24.27 1.50 -3.02
C LYS A 1155 -25.17 1.57 -4.24
N ARG A 1156 -26.30 2.27 -4.12
CA ARG A 1156 -27.26 2.55 -5.20
C ARG A 1156 -27.31 4.05 -5.54
N GLU A 1157 -26.15 4.68 -5.68
CA GLU A 1157 -26.03 5.91 -6.47
C GLU A 1157 -25.43 5.55 -7.85
N PRO A 1158 -25.93 6.14 -8.96
CA PRO A 1158 -25.52 5.78 -10.30
C PRO A 1158 -24.17 6.43 -10.63
N LEU A 1159 -23.08 5.83 -10.15
CA LEU A 1159 -21.69 6.20 -10.49
C LEU A 1159 -20.78 4.97 -10.72
N ALA A 1160 -21.33 3.76 -10.86
CA ALA A 1160 -20.54 2.54 -10.94
C ALA A 1160 -20.08 2.21 -12.36
N LEU A 1161 -19.13 2.98 -12.88
CA LEU A 1161 -18.19 2.49 -13.89
C LEU A 1161 -16.90 2.11 -13.18
N ASN A 1162 -16.68 0.82 -12.94
CA ASN A 1162 -15.44 0.29 -12.36
C ASN A 1162 -14.15 0.66 -13.13
N ASN A 1163 -14.30 1.20 -14.33
CA ASN A 1163 -13.23 1.56 -15.25
C ASN A 1163 -12.96 3.07 -15.31
N LEU A 1164 -13.80 3.91 -14.69
CA LEU A 1164 -13.42 5.30 -14.47
C LEU A 1164 -12.51 5.29 -13.24
N PRO A 1165 -11.22 5.66 -13.36
CA PRO A 1165 -10.45 5.96 -12.17
C PRO A 1165 -11.22 7.07 -11.44
N PRO A 1166 -11.32 7.03 -10.10
CA PRO A 1166 -11.88 8.17 -9.38
C PRO A 1166 -11.11 9.43 -9.84
N LEU A 1167 -11.78 10.58 -9.95
CA LEU A 1167 -11.09 11.87 -9.93
C LEU A 1167 -10.33 11.88 -8.60
N ILE A 1168 -9.07 11.44 -8.62
CA ILE A 1168 -8.36 10.85 -7.48
C ILE A 1168 -8.31 11.88 -6.34
N ARG A 1169 -9.25 11.80 -5.39
CA ARG A 1169 -8.93 12.12 -4.00
C ARG A 1169 -8.14 10.92 -3.50
N PHE A 1170 -6.92 11.15 -3.02
CA PHE A 1170 -6.00 10.09 -2.59
C PHE A 1170 -6.53 9.39 -1.32
N SER A 1171 -7.54 8.55 -1.46
CA SER A 1171 -7.91 7.55 -0.45
C SER A 1171 -6.67 6.71 -0.10
N LYS A 1172 -6.41 6.52 1.20
CA LYS A 1172 -5.20 5.96 1.83
C LYS A 1172 -4.82 4.50 1.47
N ARG A 1173 -4.98 4.00 0.24
CA ARG A 1173 -4.51 2.66 -0.18
C ARG A 1173 -3.46 2.71 -1.31
N SER A 1174 -2.25 2.24 -0.98
CA SER A 1174 -1.09 1.79 -1.79
C SER A 1174 -1.04 2.03 -3.31
N LEU A 1175 0.08 2.61 -3.79
CA LEU A 1175 0.61 2.38 -5.14
C LEU A 1175 1.56 1.17 -5.10
N HIS A 1176 1.07 -0.01 -5.51
CA HIS A 1176 1.90 -1.11 -6.01
C HIS A 1176 1.69 -1.16 -7.55
N PRO A 1177 2.67 -1.57 -8.37
CA PRO A 1177 2.50 -1.71 -9.81
C PRO A 1177 1.59 -2.90 -10.11
N VAL A 1178 0.34 -2.61 -10.47
CA VAL A 1178 -0.61 -3.58 -10.97
C VAL A 1178 -0.30 -3.83 -12.46
N LEU A 1179 0.49 -4.88 -12.73
CA LEU A 1179 0.03 -5.82 -13.74
C LEU A 1179 -1.28 -6.39 -13.16
N GLN A 1180 -2.42 -5.99 -13.75
CA GLN A 1180 -3.82 -6.22 -13.32
C GLN A 1180 -4.02 -7.36 -12.33
N HIS A 1181 -4.62 -7.11 -11.16
CA HIS A 1181 -6.09 -7.08 -11.04
C HIS A 1181 -6.65 -6.19 -9.90
N HIS A 1182 -7.59 -5.32 -10.31
CA HIS A 1182 -8.80 -4.70 -9.71
C HIS A 1182 -9.08 -4.50 -8.20
N GLN A 1183 -9.74 -3.35 -7.96
CA GLN A 1183 -10.67 -2.90 -6.89
C GLN A 1183 -10.06 -2.15 -5.68
N GLN A 1184 -10.09 -0.81 -5.68
CA GLN A 1184 -11.16 0.15 -5.29
C GLN A 1184 -11.33 0.31 -3.77
N SER A 1185 -11.02 1.52 -3.28
CA SER A 1185 -11.22 2.01 -1.92
C SER A 1185 -12.30 3.09 -1.90
N ASN A 1186 -13.11 3.14 -0.84
CA ASN A 1186 -13.77 4.38 -0.41
C ASN A 1186 -13.35 4.67 1.03
N VAL A 1187 -12.91 5.91 1.25
CA VAL A 1187 -13.01 6.67 2.49
C VAL A 1187 -14.29 7.50 2.37
N ASP A 1188 -14.92 7.89 3.46
CA ASP A 1188 -15.49 9.24 3.66
C ASP A 1188 -15.82 9.41 5.14
N ASN A 1189 -15.33 10.49 5.74
CA ASN A 1189 -16.13 11.50 6.46
C ASN A 1189 -15.18 12.47 7.17
N GLU A 1190 -15.14 13.72 6.72
CA GLU A 1190 -15.23 14.85 7.65
C GLU A 1190 -16.48 15.67 7.32
N ASP A 1191 -17.28 15.73 8.37
CA ASP A 1191 -18.51 16.42 8.68
C ASP A 1191 -18.92 17.64 7.84
N ASP A 1192 -20.11 17.59 7.26
CA ASP A 1192 -21.39 17.89 7.92
C ASP A 1192 -21.65 19.41 8.00
N HIS A 1193 -22.00 19.97 6.85
CA HIS A 1193 -22.82 21.18 6.79
C HIS A 1193 -24.27 20.73 6.65
N GLY A 1194 -24.84 20.43 7.82
CA GLY A 1194 -26.15 19.85 7.98
C GLY A 1194 -27.29 20.68 7.38
N LEU A 1195 -28.39 19.95 7.22
CA LEU A 1195 -29.76 20.37 6.85
C LEU A 1195 -30.38 21.51 7.70
N ALA A 1196 -29.61 22.24 8.51
CA ALA A 1196 -30.09 23.25 9.44
C ALA A 1196 -30.36 24.64 8.82
N ASN A 1197 -29.98 24.92 7.56
CA ASN A 1197 -30.17 26.24 6.93
C ASN A 1197 -31.36 26.34 5.95
N LEU A 1198 -32.20 25.31 5.84
CA LEU A 1198 -33.38 25.32 4.95
C LEU A 1198 -34.68 25.84 5.60
N PHE A 1199 -34.65 26.22 6.90
CA PHE A 1199 -35.80 26.74 7.63
C PHE A 1199 -35.56 28.09 8.35
N GLN A 1200 -34.59 28.89 7.91
CA GLN A 1200 -34.52 30.28 8.36
C GLN A 1200 -35.58 31.09 7.63
N HIS A 1201 -36.66 31.43 8.34
CA HIS A 1201 -37.60 32.48 7.96
C HIS A 1201 -36.85 33.81 7.89
N THR A 1202 -36.86 34.43 6.71
CA THR A 1202 -36.52 35.84 6.54
C THR A 1202 -37.72 36.67 7.03
N ASP A 1203 -37.64 37.15 8.27
CA ASP A 1203 -38.36 38.35 8.67
C ASP A 1203 -37.44 39.55 8.38
N ASP A 1204 -38.01 40.52 7.63
CA ASP A 1204 -37.50 41.81 7.13
C ASP A 1204 -36.54 41.83 5.93
#